data_AF-A0A919Q9D9-F1
#
_entry.id   AF-A0A919Q9D9-F1
#
_cell.length_a   1.000
_cell.length_b   1.000
_cell.length_c   1.000
_cell.angle_alpha   90.00
_cell.angle_beta   90.00
_cell.angle_gamma   90.00
#
_symmetry.space_group_name_H-M   'P 1'
#
loop_
_entity.id
_entity.type
_entity.pdbx_description
1 polymer ?
#
loop_
_entity_poly.entity_id
_entity_poly.type
_entity_poly.pdbx_seq_one_letter_code
_entity_poly.pdbx_strand_id
1 'polypeptide(L)'
;MTRRIDAIGGLRALAALGILVFHAAAMSNFTMTGGVAGALAARLDVAVSIFFALSGLLLFRPWAREILLAEPAPSVRRYLWRRALRILPAYWITVVVAMTVLAESTGYTARQWIQMLLLVHVYDPAPGWPNGGLGPTALGQMWSLAVEAAFYLVLPLLAWAARRFIRSEGIDSRAVRLLAALGGLGAVSFVFAIFMHVPERVFWIQFLLPHYLVFFAVGMAIATLLAWAEADSPGGLLARRARDTAASSAGTLLVTAALAYWLLMTPVAGRFGDPFTGLRDEEIRLLLHTLITLLVVLPVACQPSGATWVNRVLGSGVMRFLGQVSYGIFLWQFVVMEAVFRVTGLPYFGGNFLTVLGLSLLGTVALAAVTYYLVERPLLGRPEPREPVPAVAAPEPVTIKREISVEPPKQSRQRDSARQNSARQNGTRQDRTAQNSAPQNGTQDSGHQDALDGIRALAALAVLVYHVGGKTGLTEGWGAWAVSRGDVGVAIFFTLSGLLLYRPWARAVLDAGNGPETTAYLWRRAFRILPAYWLVAVVAMVFFNSGHNASQWVWAKWLLLLQIYDVGSWWGGDEGRGLEQMWSLSVEVAFYLALPLIAAALAVLAGRSAATATRARALLAGIGALGVISIVWTVVAHQPGMPPEFNMLLPRYFLWFGTGMALAVGSAWAAADDRARAFCAAVARRPLLSWAIAAIAFAVGSTPLTGPLHLGALPATEGTTKAVLWGVAGLFLVAPSAFTTGRRGLSTLVFGNAVVGYLGRISYGIFLWQFVVIYGYYELTGNEVYFGGGFATVLAVAAAGTLALAALTYHLVERPFHQLGRAVTTGAAPVTRSVSR
;
A
#
# COMPACT_ATOMS: atom_id res chain seq x y z
N MET A 1 -6.47 -9.06 -28.42
CA MET A 1 -5.88 -7.72 -28.69
C MET A 1 -6.85 -6.58 -28.34
N THR A 2 -8.13 -6.64 -28.74
CA THR A 2 -9.18 -5.64 -28.44
C THR A 2 -9.35 -5.33 -26.95
N ARG A 3 -9.50 -6.35 -26.09
CA ARG A 3 -9.71 -6.14 -24.64
C ARG A 3 -8.57 -5.41 -23.90
N ARG A 4 -7.32 -5.55 -24.37
CA ARG A 4 -6.16 -4.82 -23.79
C ARG A 4 -6.19 -3.34 -24.16
N ILE A 5 -6.57 -3.05 -25.40
CA ILE A 5 -6.74 -1.67 -25.89
C ILE A 5 -7.89 -0.99 -25.14
N ASP A 6 -8.98 -1.72 -24.88
CA ASP A 6 -10.11 -1.24 -24.08
C ASP A 6 -9.69 -0.87 -22.65
N ALA A 7 -8.90 -1.72 -21.99
CA ALA A 7 -8.41 -1.46 -20.62
C ALA A 7 -7.48 -0.22 -20.55
N ILE A 8 -6.64 -0.01 -21.56
CA ILE A 8 -5.82 1.21 -21.68
C ILE A 8 -6.71 2.44 -21.89
N GLY A 9 -7.78 2.32 -22.69
CA GLY A 9 -8.81 3.35 -22.84
C GLY A 9 -9.51 3.67 -21.51
N GLY A 10 -9.86 2.66 -20.72
CA GLY A 10 -10.43 2.85 -19.38
C GLY A 10 -9.47 3.52 -18.41
N LEU A 11 -8.16 3.23 -18.48
CA LEU A 11 -7.17 3.92 -17.67
C LEU A 11 -7.04 5.40 -18.04
N ARG A 12 -7.14 5.74 -19.33
CA ARG A 12 -7.23 7.15 -19.78
C ARG A 12 -8.47 7.85 -19.24
N ALA A 13 -9.60 7.15 -19.18
CA ALA A 13 -10.83 7.70 -18.60
C ALA A 13 -10.64 8.06 -17.12
N LEU A 14 -10.04 7.15 -16.34
CA LEU A 14 -9.74 7.40 -14.94
C LEU A 14 -8.79 8.60 -14.75
N ALA A 15 -7.76 8.71 -15.60
CA ALA A 15 -6.85 9.86 -15.56
C ALA A 15 -7.58 11.17 -15.89
N ALA A 16 -8.41 11.22 -16.95
CA ALA A 16 -9.18 12.41 -17.31
C ALA A 16 -10.12 12.87 -16.17
N LEU A 17 -10.84 11.92 -15.58
CA LEU A 17 -11.74 12.21 -14.45
C LEU A 17 -10.97 12.63 -13.20
N GLY A 18 -9.81 12.03 -12.93
CA GLY A 18 -8.95 12.41 -11.82
C GLY A 18 -8.50 13.87 -11.93
N ILE A 19 -8.09 14.30 -13.12
CA ILE A 19 -7.73 15.70 -13.41
C ILE A 19 -8.94 16.64 -13.22
N LEU A 20 -10.14 16.22 -13.64
CA LEU A 20 -11.35 17.02 -13.44
C LEU A 20 -11.65 17.21 -11.94
N VAL A 21 -11.57 16.13 -11.15
CA VAL A 21 -11.74 16.18 -9.69
C VAL A 21 -10.68 17.07 -9.04
N PHE A 22 -9.42 16.96 -9.46
CA PHE A 22 -8.33 17.79 -9.00
C PHE A 22 -8.65 19.28 -9.19
N HIS A 23 -9.00 19.70 -10.41
CA HIS A 23 -9.27 21.10 -10.71
C HIS A 23 -10.52 21.60 -9.98
N ALA A 24 -11.59 20.81 -9.95
CA ALA A 24 -12.80 21.15 -9.20
C ALA A 24 -12.49 21.37 -7.71
N ALA A 25 -11.63 20.52 -7.14
CA ALA A 25 -11.18 20.67 -5.76
C ALA A 25 -10.31 21.91 -5.56
N ALA A 26 -9.37 22.17 -6.47
CA ALA A 26 -8.47 23.32 -6.38
C ALA A 26 -9.25 24.64 -6.49
N MET A 27 -10.12 24.78 -7.49
CA MET A 27 -10.87 26.02 -7.76
C MET A 27 -11.97 26.29 -6.73
N SER A 28 -12.42 25.27 -5.99
CA SER A 28 -13.36 25.41 -4.86
C SER A 28 -12.66 25.52 -3.49
N ASN A 29 -11.32 25.54 -3.44
CA ASN A 29 -10.51 25.49 -2.21
C ASN A 29 -10.69 24.22 -1.36
N PHE A 30 -11.28 23.17 -1.94
CA PHE A 30 -11.45 21.88 -1.27
C PHE A 30 -10.13 21.16 -1.03
N THR A 31 -9.11 21.41 -1.85
CA THR A 31 -7.76 20.87 -1.64
C THR A 31 -7.18 21.27 -0.28
N MET A 32 -7.55 22.44 0.23
CA MET A 32 -7.10 22.96 1.53
C MET A 32 -8.12 22.72 2.65
N THR A 33 -9.42 22.80 2.34
CA THR A 33 -10.49 22.76 3.36
C THR A 33 -11.11 21.37 3.55
N GLY A 34 -10.94 20.45 2.60
CA GLY A 34 -11.60 19.14 2.57
C GLY A 34 -10.95 18.05 3.43
N GLY A 35 -10.02 18.42 4.32
CA GLY A 35 -9.26 17.46 5.13
C GLY A 35 -8.58 16.38 4.27
N VAL A 36 -8.77 15.11 4.60
CA VAL A 36 -8.17 13.99 3.85
C VAL A 36 -8.74 13.84 2.44
N ALA A 37 -10.04 14.10 2.24
CA ALA A 37 -10.63 14.07 0.91
C ALA A 37 -10.07 15.20 0.03
N GLY A 38 -9.81 16.36 0.64
CA GLY A 38 -9.10 17.48 0.02
C GLY A 38 -7.67 17.13 -0.37
N ALA A 39 -6.90 16.53 0.55
CA ALA A 39 -5.53 16.07 0.29
C ALA A 39 -5.48 14.98 -0.80
N LEU A 40 -6.47 14.08 -0.84
CA LEU A 40 -6.60 13.07 -1.88
C LEU A 40 -6.85 13.74 -3.22
N ALA A 41 -7.80 14.68 -3.28
CA ALA A 41 -8.10 15.40 -4.51
C ALA A 41 -6.91 16.23 -4.99
N ALA A 42 -6.16 16.85 -4.06
CA ALA A 42 -4.99 17.69 -4.34
C ALA A 42 -3.83 16.96 -5.03
N ARG A 43 -3.77 15.63 -4.94
CA ARG A 43 -2.70 14.81 -5.54
C ARG A 43 -3.13 14.02 -6.77
N LEU A 44 -4.33 14.27 -7.26
CA LEU A 44 -4.77 13.72 -8.54
C LEU A 44 -4.05 14.38 -9.73
N ASP A 45 -3.16 15.35 -9.49
CA ASP A 45 -2.17 15.86 -10.45
C ASP A 45 -1.29 14.74 -11.04
N VAL A 46 -1.08 13.64 -10.30
CA VAL A 46 -0.43 12.42 -10.80
C VAL A 46 -1.07 11.86 -12.07
N ALA A 47 -2.36 12.14 -12.31
CA ALA A 47 -3.04 11.69 -13.52
C ALA A 47 -2.41 12.24 -14.82
N VAL A 48 -1.75 13.41 -14.78
CA VAL A 48 -0.98 13.95 -15.91
C VAL A 48 0.20 13.04 -16.26
N SER A 49 0.94 12.57 -15.25
CA SER A 49 2.05 11.63 -15.45
C SER A 49 1.58 10.29 -16.03
N ILE A 50 0.38 9.84 -15.68
CA ILE A 50 -0.25 8.66 -16.29
C ILE A 50 -0.54 8.91 -17.78
N PHE A 51 -1.07 10.08 -18.17
CA PHE A 51 -1.26 10.42 -19.59
C PHE A 51 0.04 10.39 -20.38
N PHE A 52 1.10 11.02 -19.88
CA PHE A 52 2.40 11.04 -20.54
C PHE A 52 3.00 9.63 -20.70
N ALA A 53 2.89 8.78 -19.68
CA ALA A 53 3.32 7.40 -19.79
C ALA A 53 2.49 6.58 -20.77
N LEU A 54 1.17 6.81 -20.86
CA LEU A 54 0.33 6.15 -21.86
C LEU A 54 0.68 6.61 -23.28
N SER A 55 1.01 7.89 -23.47
CA SER A 55 1.48 8.41 -24.75
C SER A 55 2.85 7.83 -25.12
N GLY A 56 3.79 7.76 -24.17
CA GLY A 56 5.07 7.07 -24.37
C GLY A 56 4.89 5.60 -24.74
N LEU A 57 4.02 4.87 -24.03
CA LEU A 57 3.73 3.45 -24.28
C LEU A 57 3.12 3.21 -25.67
N LEU A 58 2.05 3.93 -26.01
CA LEU A 58 1.30 3.68 -27.24
C LEU A 58 2.05 4.14 -28.49
N LEU A 59 2.72 5.30 -28.41
CA LEU A 59 3.37 5.90 -29.57
C LEU A 59 4.75 5.30 -29.83
N PHE A 60 5.49 4.88 -28.79
CA PHE A 60 6.80 4.28 -28.98
C PHE A 60 6.76 2.79 -29.34
N ARG A 61 5.64 2.09 -29.07
CA ARG A 61 5.53 0.64 -29.35
C ARG A 61 5.89 0.23 -30.78
N PRO A 62 5.44 0.90 -31.86
CA PRO A 62 5.87 0.56 -33.23
C PRO A 62 7.37 0.74 -33.44
N TRP A 63 7.98 1.78 -32.86
CA TRP A 63 9.42 2.02 -32.93
C TRP A 63 10.22 0.99 -32.14
N ALA A 64 9.75 0.59 -30.96
CA ALA A 64 10.39 -0.48 -30.18
C ALA A 64 10.39 -1.83 -30.92
N ARG A 65 9.31 -2.12 -31.67
CA ARG A 65 9.24 -3.33 -32.51
C ARG A 65 10.19 -3.25 -33.70
N GLU A 66 10.32 -2.09 -34.35
CA GLU A 66 11.32 -1.92 -35.40
C GLU A 66 12.75 -2.10 -34.84
N ILE A 67 13.08 -1.41 -33.74
CA ILE A 67 14.44 -1.44 -33.14
C ILE A 67 14.83 -2.85 -32.67
N LEU A 68 13.90 -3.60 -32.07
CA LEU A 68 14.19 -4.91 -31.50
C LEU A 68 13.91 -6.06 -32.47
N LEU A 69 12.72 -6.10 -33.06
CA LEU A 69 12.22 -7.20 -33.87
C LEU A 69 12.46 -7.02 -35.38
N ALA A 70 13.11 -5.93 -35.80
CA ALA A 70 13.39 -5.62 -37.21
C ALA A 70 12.13 -5.51 -38.09
N GLU A 71 11.01 -5.11 -37.51
CA GLU A 71 9.80 -4.77 -38.26
C GLU A 71 9.98 -3.47 -39.07
N PRO A 72 9.17 -3.22 -40.13
CA PRO A 72 9.27 -2.00 -40.92
C PRO A 72 9.12 -0.72 -40.09
N ALA A 73 9.96 0.27 -40.37
CA ALA A 73 9.92 1.55 -39.68
C ALA A 73 8.59 2.29 -39.90
N PRO A 74 8.01 2.89 -38.86
CA PRO A 74 6.82 3.72 -39.00
C PRO A 74 7.08 4.94 -39.89
N SER A 75 6.12 5.29 -40.76
CA SER A 75 6.17 6.56 -41.52
C SER A 75 5.97 7.75 -40.58
N VAL A 76 6.97 8.62 -40.50
CA VAL A 76 6.93 9.86 -39.69
C VAL A 76 5.79 10.77 -40.16
N ARG A 77 5.58 10.89 -41.48
CA ARG A 77 4.50 11.70 -42.06
C ARG A 77 3.12 11.20 -41.63
N ARG A 78 2.86 9.89 -41.75
CA ARG A 78 1.57 9.30 -41.33
C ARG A 78 1.36 9.42 -39.84
N TYR A 79 2.42 9.22 -39.06
CA TYR A 79 2.41 9.40 -37.61
C TYR A 79 1.99 10.84 -37.24
N LEU A 80 2.68 11.86 -37.76
CA LEU A 80 2.38 13.27 -37.48
C LEU A 80 0.97 13.66 -37.94
N TRP A 81 0.55 13.21 -39.13
CA TRP A 81 -0.79 13.46 -39.64
C TRP A 81 -1.88 12.90 -38.72
N ARG A 82 -1.72 11.66 -38.25
CA ARG A 82 -2.66 11.03 -37.32
C ARG A 82 -2.67 11.69 -35.94
N ARG A 83 -1.59 12.38 -35.54
CA ARG A 83 -1.55 13.16 -34.30
C ARG A 83 -2.24 14.51 -34.49
N ALA A 84 -1.97 15.19 -35.60
CA ALA A 84 -2.62 16.46 -35.96
C ALA A 84 -4.14 16.30 -36.01
N LEU A 85 -4.67 15.29 -36.72
CA LEU A 85 -6.11 15.01 -36.79
C LEU A 85 -6.73 14.62 -35.44
N ARG A 86 -5.94 14.07 -34.52
CA ARG A 86 -6.41 13.69 -33.19
C ARG A 86 -6.49 14.87 -32.23
N ILE A 87 -5.58 15.84 -32.34
CA ILE A 87 -5.44 16.92 -31.37
C ILE A 87 -6.07 18.23 -31.87
N LEU A 88 -5.60 18.74 -33.02
CA LEU A 88 -5.79 20.13 -33.42
C LEU A 88 -7.26 20.54 -33.62
N PRO A 89 -8.14 19.74 -34.25
CA PRO A 89 -9.50 20.19 -34.53
C PRO A 89 -10.30 20.52 -33.27
N ALA A 90 -10.36 19.59 -32.32
CA ALA A 90 -11.07 19.81 -31.06
C ALA A 90 -10.37 20.87 -30.20
N TYR A 91 -9.03 20.89 -30.19
CA TYR A 91 -8.25 21.90 -29.49
C TYR A 91 -8.58 23.32 -29.96
N TRP A 92 -8.53 23.57 -31.28
CA TRP A 92 -8.82 24.89 -31.84
C TRP A 92 -10.24 25.35 -31.54
N ILE A 93 -11.22 24.45 -31.61
CA ILE A 93 -12.61 24.77 -31.24
C ILE A 93 -12.67 25.20 -29.77
N THR A 94 -12.06 24.44 -28.86
CA THR A 94 -12.03 24.78 -27.43
C THR A 94 -11.34 26.11 -27.17
N VAL A 95 -10.19 26.37 -27.81
CA VAL A 95 -9.46 27.65 -27.68
C VAL A 95 -10.30 28.82 -28.17
N VAL A 96 -10.89 28.71 -29.37
CA VAL A 96 -11.73 29.77 -29.93
C VAL A 96 -12.92 30.05 -29.03
N VAL A 97 -13.62 29.00 -28.56
CA VAL A 97 -14.76 29.17 -27.65
C VAL A 97 -14.33 29.82 -26.34
N ALA A 98 -13.26 29.34 -25.71
CA ALA A 98 -12.78 29.88 -24.44
C ALA A 98 -12.33 31.35 -24.56
N MET A 99 -11.59 31.70 -25.61
CA MET A 99 -11.04 33.04 -25.82
C MET A 99 -12.06 34.04 -26.39
N THR A 100 -13.21 33.60 -26.91
CA THR A 100 -14.30 34.51 -27.39
C THR A 100 -15.47 34.60 -26.42
N VAL A 101 -15.95 33.48 -25.88
CA VAL A 101 -17.20 33.39 -25.09
C VAL A 101 -16.94 33.60 -23.60
N LEU A 102 -15.79 33.16 -23.09
CA LEU A 102 -15.46 33.17 -21.65
C LEU A 102 -14.27 34.05 -21.29
N ALA A 103 -13.71 34.83 -22.23
CA ALA A 103 -12.59 35.70 -21.91
C ALA A 103 -13.02 36.77 -20.88
N GLU A 104 -12.22 36.93 -19.81
CA GLU A 104 -12.38 37.97 -18.79
C GLU A 104 -12.16 39.38 -19.36
N SER A 105 -11.52 39.49 -20.53
CA SER A 105 -11.41 40.72 -21.32
C SER A 105 -11.52 40.40 -22.81
N THR A 106 -12.27 41.20 -23.57
CA THR A 106 -12.35 41.14 -25.04
C THR A 106 -11.08 41.67 -25.74
N GLY A 107 -9.91 41.55 -25.09
CA GLY A 107 -8.69 42.33 -25.42
C GLY A 107 -7.40 41.54 -25.66
N TYR A 108 -7.44 40.22 -25.89
CA TYR A 108 -6.21 39.46 -26.18
C TYR A 108 -5.55 39.89 -27.49
N THR A 109 -4.24 40.08 -27.46
CA THR A 109 -3.43 40.50 -28.61
C THR A 109 -3.33 39.40 -29.67
N ALA A 110 -3.01 39.77 -30.92
CA ALA A 110 -2.75 38.79 -31.98
C ALA A 110 -1.63 37.79 -31.62
N ARG A 111 -0.60 38.25 -30.90
CA ARG A 111 0.47 37.38 -30.37
C ARG A 111 -0.08 36.29 -29.46
N GLN A 112 -0.96 36.66 -28.53
CA GLN A 112 -1.58 35.73 -27.58
C GLN A 112 -2.46 34.68 -28.27
N TRP A 113 -3.24 35.09 -29.27
CA TRP A 113 -4.00 34.17 -30.13
C TRP A 113 -3.09 33.18 -30.86
N ILE A 114 -2.03 33.67 -31.49
CA ILE A 114 -1.07 32.82 -32.21
C ILE A 114 -0.39 31.84 -31.26
N GLN A 115 0.03 32.30 -30.07
CA GLN A 115 0.66 31.44 -29.06
C GLN A 115 -0.24 30.28 -28.62
N MET A 116 -1.54 30.53 -28.41
CA MET A 116 -2.49 29.45 -28.09
C MET A 116 -2.75 28.56 -29.29
N LEU A 117 -3.13 29.10 -30.44
CA LEU A 117 -3.48 28.28 -31.61
C LEU A 117 -2.33 27.36 -32.06
N LEU A 118 -1.08 27.75 -31.80
CA LEU A 118 0.12 26.97 -32.10
C LEU A 118 0.67 26.13 -30.93
N LEU A 119 0.06 26.16 -29.74
CA LEU A 119 0.54 25.47 -28.53
C LEU A 119 1.96 25.87 -28.08
N VAL A 120 2.38 27.12 -28.33
CA VAL A 120 3.73 27.62 -27.99
C VAL A 120 3.77 28.54 -26.76
N HIS A 121 2.63 28.75 -26.11
CA HIS A 121 2.48 29.66 -24.97
C HIS A 121 3.37 29.35 -23.75
N VAL A 122 3.79 28.09 -23.55
CA VAL A 122 4.69 27.70 -22.45
C VAL A 122 6.15 28.10 -22.70
N TYR A 123 6.54 28.36 -23.96
CA TYR A 123 7.92 28.71 -24.33
C TYR A 123 8.17 30.22 -24.37
N ASP A 124 7.11 31.01 -24.49
CA ASP A 124 7.16 32.46 -24.63
C ASP A 124 6.00 33.09 -23.83
N PRO A 125 6.09 33.10 -22.48
CA PRO A 125 5.02 33.65 -21.65
C PRO A 125 4.90 35.15 -21.92
N ALA A 126 3.84 35.55 -22.63
CA ALA A 126 3.61 36.95 -22.96
C ALA A 126 3.20 37.76 -21.71
N PRO A 127 3.69 39.00 -21.55
CA PRO A 127 3.17 39.93 -20.55
C PRO A 127 1.65 40.10 -20.72
N GLY A 128 0.89 40.06 -19.62
CA GLY A 128 -0.57 40.26 -19.62
C GLY A 128 -1.43 39.00 -19.68
N TRP A 129 -0.85 37.79 -19.66
CA TRP A 129 -1.63 36.57 -19.38
C TRP A 129 -2.00 36.47 -17.88
N PRO A 130 -3.23 36.03 -17.53
CA PRO A 130 -3.53 35.50 -16.20
C PRO A 130 -2.68 34.25 -15.89
N ASN A 131 -2.68 33.75 -14.65
CA ASN A 131 -2.01 32.51 -14.24
C ASN A 131 -0.47 32.48 -14.46
N GLY A 132 0.21 33.58 -14.17
CA GLY A 132 1.69 33.59 -14.19
C GLY A 132 2.30 33.43 -15.59
N GLY A 133 1.60 33.87 -16.64
CA GLY A 133 2.12 33.89 -18.01
C GLY A 133 1.65 32.76 -18.93
N LEU A 134 0.81 31.84 -18.45
CA LEU A 134 0.53 30.55 -19.12
C LEU A 134 -0.77 30.51 -19.96
N GLY A 135 -1.57 31.57 -19.96
CA GLY A 135 -2.79 31.65 -20.78
C GLY A 135 -4.04 32.10 -20.02
N PRO A 136 -5.21 32.13 -20.69
CA PRO A 136 -6.49 32.43 -20.06
C PRO A 136 -6.82 31.46 -18.91
N THR A 137 -7.57 31.92 -17.90
CA THR A 137 -8.10 31.08 -16.80
C THR A 137 -8.81 29.83 -17.32
N ALA A 138 -9.70 29.99 -18.31
CA ALA A 138 -10.45 28.90 -18.93
C ALA A 138 -9.60 27.88 -19.72
N LEU A 139 -8.29 28.12 -19.88
CA LEU A 139 -7.35 27.27 -20.62
C LEU A 139 -6.08 26.93 -19.82
N GLY A 140 -6.08 27.14 -18.50
CA GLY A 140 -4.89 26.96 -17.67
C GLY A 140 -4.24 25.57 -17.74
N GLN A 141 -5.00 24.52 -18.02
CA GLN A 141 -4.52 23.14 -18.18
C GLN A 141 -3.74 22.86 -19.48
N MET A 142 -3.78 23.77 -20.46
CA MET A 142 -3.27 23.53 -21.82
C MET A 142 -1.73 23.40 -21.89
N TRP A 143 -1.00 23.78 -20.84
CA TRP A 143 0.44 23.60 -20.77
C TRP A 143 0.85 22.13 -20.97
N SER A 144 0.08 21.19 -20.42
CA SER A 144 0.38 19.75 -20.52
C SER A 144 0.19 19.22 -21.94
N LEU A 145 -0.74 19.79 -22.71
CA LEU A 145 -0.93 19.49 -24.12
C LEU A 145 0.22 20.05 -24.97
N ALA A 146 0.77 21.22 -24.61
CA ALA A 146 1.96 21.76 -25.26
C ALA A 146 3.19 20.86 -25.02
N VAL A 147 3.37 20.34 -23.81
CA VAL A 147 4.40 19.34 -23.48
C VAL A 147 4.21 18.07 -24.31
N GLU A 148 2.98 17.57 -24.40
CA GLU A 148 2.67 16.37 -25.20
C GLU A 148 2.92 16.59 -26.70
N ALA A 149 2.53 17.74 -27.26
CA ALA A 149 2.81 18.09 -28.65
C ALA A 149 4.32 18.17 -28.94
N ALA A 150 5.10 18.74 -28.00
CA ALA A 150 6.56 18.76 -28.11
C ALA A 150 7.15 17.34 -28.10
N PHE A 151 6.68 16.46 -27.22
CA PHE A 151 7.08 15.05 -27.22
C PHE A 151 6.77 14.38 -28.57
N TYR A 152 5.64 14.69 -29.19
CA TYR A 152 5.28 14.08 -30.47
C TYR A 152 6.26 14.45 -31.59
N LEU A 153 6.80 15.66 -31.58
CA LEU A 153 7.82 16.12 -32.53
C LEU A 153 9.19 15.51 -32.23
N VAL A 154 9.52 15.35 -30.95
CA VAL A 154 10.81 14.79 -30.49
C VAL A 154 10.88 13.27 -30.65
N LEU A 155 9.77 12.55 -30.55
CA LEU A 155 9.73 11.08 -30.56
C LEU A 155 10.39 10.44 -31.81
N PRO A 156 10.11 10.87 -33.05
CA PRO A 156 10.80 10.35 -34.23
C PRO A 156 12.32 10.56 -34.20
N LEU A 157 12.79 11.67 -33.62
CA LEU A 157 14.21 11.97 -33.45
C LEU A 157 14.85 11.04 -32.41
N LEU A 158 14.16 10.78 -31.29
CA LEU A 158 14.60 9.79 -30.30
C LEU A 158 14.69 8.38 -30.89
N ALA A 159 13.70 7.98 -31.68
CA ALA A 159 13.72 6.69 -32.37
C ALA A 159 14.85 6.62 -33.42
N TRP A 160 15.09 7.69 -34.17
CA TRP A 160 16.23 7.81 -35.07
C TRP A 160 17.58 7.70 -34.34
N ALA A 161 17.76 8.43 -33.24
CA ALA A 161 18.97 8.37 -32.42
C ALA A 161 19.19 6.98 -31.83
N ALA A 162 18.13 6.35 -31.31
CA ALA A 162 18.18 4.97 -30.81
C ALA A 162 18.70 4.00 -31.88
N ARG A 163 18.18 4.09 -33.12
CA ARG A 163 18.66 3.28 -34.25
C ARG A 163 20.11 3.54 -34.62
N ARG A 164 20.55 4.81 -34.54
CA ARG A 164 21.89 5.22 -34.93
C ARG A 164 22.96 4.79 -33.93
N PHE A 165 22.65 4.82 -32.64
CA PHE A 165 23.62 4.65 -31.55
C PHE A 165 23.48 3.32 -30.79
N ILE A 166 22.29 2.71 -30.74
CA ILE A 166 22.08 1.40 -30.10
C ILE A 166 22.25 0.29 -31.14
N ARG A 167 23.51 0.11 -31.58
CA ARG A 167 23.89 -0.98 -32.50
C ARG A 167 24.45 -2.16 -31.70
N SER A 168 23.90 -3.34 -31.94
CA SER A 168 24.38 -4.60 -31.38
C SER A 168 23.81 -5.77 -32.18
N GLU A 169 24.63 -6.82 -32.37
CA GLU A 169 24.22 -8.05 -33.07
C GLU A 169 23.12 -8.80 -32.32
N GLY A 170 23.21 -8.87 -30.98
CA GLY A 170 22.21 -9.51 -30.12
C GLY A 170 21.01 -8.61 -29.80
N ILE A 171 19.80 -9.18 -29.88
CA ILE A 171 18.53 -8.50 -29.50
C ILE A 171 18.49 -8.14 -28.01
N ASP A 172 19.02 -9.00 -27.13
CA ASP A 172 19.07 -8.76 -25.68
C ASP A 172 19.92 -7.55 -25.34
N SER A 173 21.11 -7.46 -25.95
CA SER A 173 22.00 -6.30 -25.81
C SER A 173 21.37 -5.02 -26.35
N ARG A 174 20.61 -5.09 -27.46
CA ARG A 174 19.83 -3.94 -27.97
C ARG A 174 18.76 -3.51 -26.97
N ALA A 175 17.99 -4.44 -26.41
CA ALA A 175 16.95 -4.17 -25.44
C ALA A 175 17.51 -3.54 -24.14
N VAL A 176 18.59 -4.09 -23.60
CA VAL A 176 19.24 -3.56 -22.40
C VAL A 176 19.78 -2.14 -22.65
N ARG A 177 20.47 -1.91 -23.77
CA ARG A 177 20.97 -0.58 -24.14
C ARG A 177 19.84 0.42 -24.36
N LEU A 178 18.72 -0.01 -24.94
CA LEU A 178 17.54 0.83 -25.11
C LEU A 178 16.90 1.19 -23.76
N LEU A 179 16.73 0.22 -22.86
CA LEU A 179 16.24 0.49 -21.50
C LEU A 179 17.19 1.42 -20.73
N ALA A 180 18.50 1.24 -20.86
CA ALA A 180 19.50 2.14 -20.26
C ALA A 180 19.42 3.56 -20.83
N ALA A 181 19.26 3.71 -22.15
CA ALA A 181 19.08 5.01 -22.80
C ALA A 181 17.78 5.70 -22.35
N LEU A 182 16.69 4.95 -22.17
CA LEU A 182 15.44 5.46 -21.61
C LEU A 182 15.57 5.85 -20.13
N GLY A 183 16.35 5.11 -19.35
CA GLY A 183 16.72 5.49 -17.99
C GLY A 183 17.50 6.81 -17.94
N GLY A 184 18.48 6.97 -18.85
CA GLY A 184 19.21 8.23 -19.03
C GLY A 184 18.29 9.38 -19.45
N LEU A 185 17.35 9.12 -20.36
CA LEU A 185 16.34 10.11 -20.77
C LEU A 185 15.45 10.54 -19.59
N GLY A 186 15.07 9.60 -18.71
CA GLY A 186 14.34 9.94 -17.49
C GLY A 186 15.18 10.71 -16.47
N ALA A 187 16.49 10.43 -16.37
CA ALA A 187 17.41 11.18 -15.50
C ALA A 187 17.51 12.67 -15.88
N VAL A 188 17.30 13.02 -17.16
CA VAL A 188 17.22 14.42 -17.62
C VAL A 188 16.17 15.21 -16.84
N SER A 189 15.03 14.61 -16.49
CA SER A 189 13.98 15.30 -15.71
C SER A 189 14.43 15.68 -14.31
N PHE A 190 15.23 14.82 -13.66
CA PHE A 190 15.80 15.11 -12.34
C PHE A 190 16.91 16.16 -12.41
N VAL A 191 17.81 16.07 -13.40
CA VAL A 191 18.83 17.09 -13.64
C VAL A 191 18.20 18.44 -13.95
N PHE A 192 17.11 18.43 -14.74
CA PHE A 192 16.36 19.64 -15.04
C PHE A 192 15.68 20.22 -13.80
N ALA A 193 15.14 19.38 -12.89
CA ALA A 193 14.60 19.83 -11.61
C ALA A 193 15.65 20.56 -10.75
N ILE A 194 16.89 20.06 -10.72
CA ILE A 194 18.02 20.73 -10.06
C ILE A 194 18.30 22.08 -10.72
N PHE A 195 18.36 22.10 -12.06
CA PHE A 195 18.62 23.31 -12.83
C PHE A 195 17.58 24.41 -12.58
N MET A 196 16.30 24.05 -12.37
CA MET A 196 15.23 25.01 -12.06
C MET A 196 15.41 25.73 -10.72
N HIS A 197 16.12 25.11 -9.75
CA HIS A 197 16.31 25.66 -8.40
C HIS A 197 17.58 26.50 -8.23
N VAL A 198 18.32 26.78 -9.32
CA VAL A 198 19.44 27.72 -9.31
C VAL A 198 18.90 29.15 -9.19
N PRO A 199 19.45 30.02 -8.32
CA PRO A 199 18.93 31.37 -8.09
C PRO A 199 18.80 32.14 -9.41
N GLU A 200 17.70 32.87 -9.58
CA GLU A 200 17.29 33.67 -10.75
C GLU A 200 16.52 32.96 -11.89
N ARG A 201 16.03 31.72 -11.73
CA ARG A 201 15.21 31.08 -12.78
C ARG A 201 13.70 31.14 -12.53
N VAL A 202 12.96 31.26 -13.62
CA VAL A 202 11.58 31.74 -13.64
C VAL A 202 10.55 30.60 -13.69
N PHE A 203 9.46 30.76 -12.92
CA PHE A 203 8.38 29.79 -12.67
C PHE A 203 7.87 29.02 -13.89
N TRP A 204 7.88 29.60 -15.10
CA TRP A 204 7.34 28.94 -16.30
C TRP A 204 8.21 27.79 -16.84
N ILE A 205 9.51 27.72 -16.49
CA ILE A 205 10.45 26.73 -17.05
C ILE A 205 10.06 25.28 -16.66
N GLN A 206 9.33 25.10 -15.57
CA GLN A 206 8.82 23.79 -15.15
C GLN A 206 7.82 23.17 -16.12
N PHE A 207 7.18 23.97 -16.98
CA PHE A 207 6.21 23.49 -17.96
C PHE A 207 6.85 23.02 -19.28
N LEU A 208 8.18 22.89 -19.32
CA LEU A 208 8.92 22.45 -20.50
C LEU A 208 9.09 20.92 -20.52
N LEU A 209 9.18 20.36 -21.73
CA LEU A 209 9.33 18.91 -21.95
C LEU A 209 10.43 18.24 -21.10
N PRO A 210 11.64 18.80 -20.94
CA PRO A 210 12.71 18.14 -20.18
C PRO A 210 12.30 17.71 -18.77
N HIS A 211 11.48 18.52 -18.08
CA HIS A 211 10.99 18.23 -16.73
C HIS A 211 10.10 16.97 -16.67
N TYR A 212 9.42 16.62 -17.76
CA TYR A 212 8.44 15.52 -17.81
C TYR A 212 8.90 14.28 -18.59
N LEU A 213 10.11 14.28 -19.17
CA LEU A 213 10.65 13.17 -19.96
C LEU A 213 10.63 11.81 -19.24
N VAL A 214 10.81 11.79 -17.92
CA VAL A 214 10.74 10.56 -17.11
C VAL A 214 9.42 9.82 -17.28
N PHE A 215 8.29 10.52 -17.37
CA PHE A 215 6.98 9.88 -17.50
C PHE A 215 6.79 9.24 -18.89
N PHE A 216 7.21 9.93 -19.95
CA PHE A 216 7.24 9.35 -21.30
C PHE A 216 8.18 8.14 -21.36
N ALA A 217 9.37 8.25 -20.75
CA ALA A 217 10.37 7.18 -20.70
C ALA A 217 9.84 5.93 -19.99
N VAL A 218 9.07 6.06 -18.90
CA VAL A 218 8.37 4.93 -18.26
C VAL A 218 7.48 4.20 -19.26
N GLY A 219 6.66 4.93 -20.01
CA GLY A 219 5.81 4.37 -21.06
C GLY A 219 6.61 3.65 -22.15
N MET A 220 7.67 4.30 -22.64
CA MET A 220 8.58 3.75 -23.65
C MET A 220 9.31 2.50 -23.16
N ALA A 221 9.66 2.44 -21.87
CA ALA A 221 10.32 1.29 -21.25
C ALA A 221 9.35 0.10 -21.15
N ILE A 222 8.08 0.34 -20.80
CA ILE A 222 7.03 -0.70 -20.83
C ILE A 222 6.84 -1.19 -22.27
N ALA A 223 6.80 -0.29 -23.26
CA ALA A 223 6.71 -0.69 -24.67
C ALA A 223 7.89 -1.57 -25.12
N THR A 224 9.10 -1.21 -24.68
CA THR A 224 10.35 -1.95 -24.93
C THR A 224 10.30 -3.33 -24.29
N LEU A 225 9.87 -3.43 -23.02
CA LEU A 225 9.68 -4.70 -22.32
C LEU A 225 8.67 -5.61 -23.06
N LEU A 226 7.56 -5.05 -23.53
CA LEU A 226 6.54 -5.81 -24.26
C LEU A 226 7.04 -6.31 -25.61
N ALA A 227 7.82 -5.52 -26.35
CA ALA A 227 8.45 -5.95 -27.60
C ALA A 227 9.55 -6.99 -27.36
N TRP A 228 10.38 -6.81 -26.32
CA TRP A 228 11.40 -7.77 -25.94
C TRP A 228 10.81 -9.11 -25.50
N ALA A 229 9.65 -9.09 -24.84
CA ALA A 229 8.89 -10.29 -24.49
C ALA A 229 8.33 -11.05 -25.71
N GLU A 230 8.43 -10.52 -26.93
CA GLU A 230 8.09 -11.24 -28.16
C GLU A 230 9.33 -11.92 -28.78
N ALA A 231 10.53 -11.41 -28.51
CA ALA A 231 11.78 -11.94 -29.04
C ALA A 231 12.06 -13.39 -28.62
N ASP A 232 12.56 -14.22 -29.53
CA ASP A 232 13.03 -15.57 -29.19
C ASP A 232 14.52 -15.53 -28.76
N SER A 233 14.73 -15.23 -27.48
CA SER A 233 16.06 -15.04 -26.87
C SER A 233 16.02 -15.31 -25.37
N PRO A 234 17.17 -15.60 -24.71
CA PRO A 234 17.24 -15.75 -23.26
C PRO A 234 16.70 -14.53 -22.51
N GLY A 235 17.04 -13.31 -22.93
CA GLY A 235 16.49 -12.09 -22.36
C GLY A 235 15.00 -11.91 -22.67
N GLY A 236 14.56 -12.28 -23.88
CA GLY A 236 13.14 -12.30 -24.22
C GLY A 236 12.30 -13.23 -23.33
N LEU A 237 12.85 -14.37 -22.90
CA LEU A 237 12.21 -15.25 -21.92
C LEU A 237 12.08 -14.57 -20.54
N LEU A 238 13.11 -13.85 -20.08
CA LEU A 238 13.05 -13.07 -18.84
C LEU A 238 12.01 -11.95 -18.93
N ALA A 239 11.96 -11.24 -20.05
CA ALA A 239 10.97 -10.20 -20.32
C ALA A 239 9.53 -10.76 -20.32
N ARG A 240 9.31 -11.95 -20.90
CA ARG A 240 8.04 -12.68 -20.82
C ARG A 240 7.64 -12.98 -19.38
N ARG A 241 8.57 -13.54 -18.58
CA ARG A 241 8.34 -13.81 -17.15
C ARG A 241 8.02 -12.54 -16.37
N ALA A 242 8.73 -11.45 -16.62
CA ALA A 242 8.48 -10.16 -15.97
C ALA A 242 7.08 -9.62 -16.31
N ARG A 243 6.69 -9.65 -17.59
CA ARG A 243 5.33 -9.29 -18.05
C ARG A 243 4.26 -10.13 -17.37
N ASP A 244 4.43 -11.45 -17.35
CA ASP A 244 3.44 -12.38 -16.79
C ASP A 244 3.35 -12.25 -15.26
N THR A 245 4.48 -11.97 -14.60
CA THR A 245 4.54 -11.63 -13.17
C THR A 245 3.81 -10.32 -12.88
N ALA A 246 4.02 -9.28 -13.68
CA ALA A 246 3.32 -8.01 -13.53
C ALA A 246 1.80 -8.16 -13.75
N ALA A 247 1.39 -8.96 -14.74
CA ALA A 247 -0.01 -9.23 -15.00
C ALA A 247 -0.71 -10.00 -13.86
N SER A 248 -0.05 -11.03 -13.33
CA SER A 248 -0.55 -11.86 -12.21
C SER A 248 -0.50 -11.13 -10.86
N SER A 249 0.44 -10.19 -10.70
CA SER A 249 0.63 -9.38 -9.49
C SER A 249 -0.09 -8.03 -9.54
N ALA A 250 -1.04 -7.85 -10.46
CA ALA A 250 -1.72 -6.56 -10.68
C ALA A 250 -2.32 -5.97 -9.40
N GLY A 251 -2.93 -6.78 -8.52
CA GLY A 251 -3.46 -6.32 -7.24
C GLY A 251 -2.37 -5.76 -6.33
N THR A 252 -1.23 -6.46 -6.22
CA THR A 252 -0.07 -6.03 -5.44
C THR A 252 0.50 -4.71 -5.96
N LEU A 253 0.65 -4.58 -7.28
CA LEU A 253 1.20 -3.37 -7.90
C LEU A 253 0.28 -2.17 -7.69
N LEU A 254 -1.04 -2.34 -7.86
CA LEU A 254 -2.02 -1.27 -7.65
C LEU A 254 -2.15 -0.87 -6.17
N VAL A 255 -2.04 -1.82 -5.25
CA VAL A 255 -1.97 -1.55 -3.81
C VAL A 255 -0.68 -0.79 -3.46
N THR A 256 0.45 -1.17 -4.06
CA THR A 256 1.72 -0.45 -3.87
C THR A 256 1.62 0.97 -4.45
N ALA A 257 0.92 1.15 -5.58
CA ALA A 257 0.64 2.48 -6.14
C ALA A 257 -0.21 3.31 -5.18
N ALA A 258 -1.22 2.72 -4.53
CA ALA A 258 -2.03 3.41 -3.54
C ALA A 258 -1.22 3.84 -2.30
N LEU A 259 -0.25 3.02 -1.86
CA LEU A 259 0.68 3.39 -0.79
C LEU A 259 1.61 4.54 -1.19
N ALA A 260 2.16 4.49 -2.42
CA ALA A 260 2.99 5.57 -2.95
C ALA A 260 2.18 6.87 -3.15
N TYR A 261 0.92 6.76 -3.58
CA TYR A 261 -0.02 7.88 -3.68
C TYR A 261 -0.34 8.47 -2.31
N TRP A 262 -0.51 7.64 -1.29
CA TRP A 262 -0.66 8.13 0.08
C TRP A 262 0.58 8.91 0.54
N LEU A 263 1.79 8.39 0.26
CA LEU A 263 3.01 9.14 0.58
C LEU A 263 3.06 10.50 -0.16
N LEU A 264 2.57 10.54 -1.40
CA LEU A 264 2.43 11.77 -2.18
C LEU A 264 1.43 12.77 -1.56
N MET A 265 0.38 12.30 -0.88
CA MET A 265 -0.58 13.14 -0.14
C MET A 265 0.01 13.81 1.10
N THR A 266 1.17 13.34 1.57
CA THR A 266 1.83 13.92 2.75
C THR A 266 2.70 15.12 2.38
N PRO A 267 3.09 15.96 3.35
CA PRO A 267 4.05 17.06 3.13
C PRO A 267 5.45 16.61 2.68
N VAL A 268 5.75 15.30 2.64
CA VAL A 268 7.02 14.73 2.14
C VAL A 268 7.29 15.17 0.71
N ALA A 269 6.25 15.27 -0.11
CA ALA A 269 6.30 15.72 -1.50
C ALA A 269 5.88 17.19 -1.65
N GLY A 270 6.18 18.00 -0.63
CA GLY A 270 5.76 19.40 -0.51
C GLY A 270 4.30 19.57 -0.06
N ARG A 271 3.92 20.77 0.36
CA ARG A 271 2.51 21.11 0.61
C ARG A 271 1.86 21.54 -0.71
N PHE A 272 0.61 21.14 -0.93
CA PHE A 272 -0.15 21.65 -2.07
C PHE A 272 -0.44 23.14 -1.85
N GLY A 273 -0.26 23.96 -2.89
CA GLY A 273 -0.48 25.41 -2.83
C GLY A 273 0.72 26.24 -2.36
N ASP A 274 1.86 25.61 -2.04
CA ASP A 274 3.10 26.32 -1.78
C ASP A 274 3.84 26.61 -3.11
N PRO A 275 3.93 27.89 -3.54
CA PRO A 275 4.55 28.26 -4.82
C PRO A 275 6.07 28.08 -4.85
N PHE A 276 6.71 27.82 -3.70
CA PHE A 276 8.17 27.66 -3.60
C PHE A 276 8.52 26.38 -2.84
N THR A 277 8.16 25.22 -3.41
CA THR A 277 8.63 23.95 -2.86
C THR A 277 10.14 23.85 -3.07
N GLY A 278 10.89 23.54 -2.01
CA GLY A 278 12.34 23.35 -2.13
C GLY A 278 12.69 22.15 -3.03
N LEU A 279 13.93 22.13 -3.53
CA LEU A 279 14.44 21.11 -4.46
C LEU A 279 14.11 19.67 -4.01
N ARG A 280 14.31 19.38 -2.70
CA ARG A 280 14.01 18.08 -2.10
C ARG A 280 12.56 17.66 -2.33
N ASP A 281 11.62 18.56 -2.08
CA ASP A 281 10.19 18.27 -2.12
C ASP A 281 9.75 18.01 -3.56
N GLU A 282 10.35 18.72 -4.52
CA GLU A 282 10.11 18.53 -5.96
C GLU A 282 10.70 17.22 -6.48
N GLU A 283 11.93 16.87 -6.09
CA GLU A 283 12.55 15.59 -6.46
C GLU A 283 11.75 14.40 -5.91
N ILE A 284 11.31 14.48 -4.66
CA ILE A 284 10.46 13.46 -4.04
C ILE A 284 9.14 13.35 -4.79
N ARG A 285 8.50 14.49 -5.14
CA ARG A 285 7.25 14.51 -5.91
C ARG A 285 7.44 13.81 -7.25
N LEU A 286 8.50 14.14 -7.99
CA LEU A 286 8.83 13.56 -9.29
C LEU A 286 9.10 12.06 -9.20
N LEU A 287 9.84 11.61 -8.17
CA LEU A 287 10.07 10.19 -7.88
C LEU A 287 8.76 9.45 -7.60
N LEU A 288 7.90 10.00 -6.74
CA LEU A 288 6.63 9.38 -6.39
C LEU A 288 5.66 9.31 -7.57
N HIS A 289 5.55 10.38 -8.35
CA HIS A 289 4.77 10.37 -9.59
C HIS A 289 5.25 9.30 -10.56
N THR A 290 6.57 9.15 -10.70
CA THR A 290 7.19 8.15 -11.57
C THR A 290 6.86 6.73 -11.08
N LEU A 291 6.99 6.49 -9.78
CA LEU A 291 6.69 5.20 -9.16
C LEU A 291 5.20 4.84 -9.30
N ILE A 292 4.30 5.76 -8.95
CA ILE A 292 2.84 5.56 -9.06
C ILE A 292 2.47 5.26 -10.51
N THR A 293 2.98 6.06 -11.45
CA THR A 293 2.72 5.89 -12.88
C THR A 293 3.17 4.52 -13.39
N LEU A 294 4.38 4.08 -13.04
CA LEU A 294 4.86 2.75 -13.38
C LEU A 294 3.95 1.66 -12.79
N LEU A 295 3.63 1.75 -11.51
CA LEU A 295 2.84 0.76 -10.78
C LEU A 295 1.37 0.68 -11.24
N VAL A 296 0.83 1.76 -11.81
CA VAL A 296 -0.53 1.80 -12.39
C VAL A 296 -0.52 1.32 -13.84
N VAL A 297 0.41 1.81 -14.68
CA VAL A 297 0.41 1.53 -16.12
C VAL A 297 0.90 0.12 -16.43
N LEU A 298 1.96 -0.35 -15.75
CA LEU A 298 2.58 -1.66 -16.00
C LEU A 298 1.60 -2.84 -15.89
N PRO A 299 0.83 -3.02 -14.79
CA PRO A 299 -0.07 -4.17 -14.67
C PRO A 299 -1.22 -4.12 -15.68
N VAL A 300 -1.67 -2.94 -16.11
CA VAL A 300 -2.71 -2.77 -17.13
C VAL A 300 -2.17 -3.13 -18.51
N ALA A 301 -0.98 -2.64 -18.86
CA ALA A 301 -0.31 -2.92 -20.13
C ALA A 301 0.05 -4.41 -20.31
N CYS A 302 0.39 -5.09 -19.22
CA CYS A 302 0.81 -6.50 -19.23
C CYS A 302 -0.35 -7.51 -19.26
N GLN A 303 -1.61 -7.09 -19.09
CA GLN A 303 -2.75 -8.03 -19.00
C GLN A 303 -2.85 -8.94 -20.24
N PRO A 304 -3.10 -10.26 -20.08
CA PRO A 304 -3.37 -11.13 -21.21
C PRO A 304 -4.67 -10.70 -21.91
N SER A 305 -4.87 -11.14 -23.16
CA SER A 305 -6.08 -10.80 -23.92
C SER A 305 -7.38 -11.40 -23.34
N GLY A 306 -7.29 -12.25 -22.32
CA GLY A 306 -8.42 -12.93 -21.68
C GLY A 306 -9.20 -12.07 -20.67
N ALA A 307 -10.17 -12.70 -20.01
CA ALA A 307 -11.04 -12.07 -19.01
C ALA A 307 -10.36 -12.00 -17.63
N THR A 308 -9.47 -11.03 -17.43
CA THR A 308 -8.95 -10.69 -16.09
C THR A 308 -9.86 -9.69 -15.39
N TRP A 309 -9.74 -9.57 -14.07
CA TRP A 309 -10.53 -8.58 -13.31
C TRP A 309 -10.19 -7.14 -13.75
N VAL A 310 -8.94 -6.85 -14.07
CA VAL A 310 -8.49 -5.54 -14.62
C VAL A 310 -9.22 -5.24 -15.93
N ASN A 311 -9.22 -6.20 -16.87
CA ASN A 311 -9.91 -6.05 -18.16
C ASN A 311 -11.43 -5.95 -17.98
N ARG A 312 -12.02 -6.60 -16.97
CA ARG A 312 -13.47 -6.51 -16.69
C ARG A 312 -13.85 -5.11 -16.19
N VAL A 313 -13.06 -4.53 -15.30
CA VAL A 313 -13.34 -3.20 -14.72
C VAL A 313 -13.05 -2.11 -15.75
N LEU A 314 -11.81 -2.04 -16.26
CA LEU A 314 -11.37 -0.99 -17.18
C LEU A 314 -11.91 -1.17 -18.60
N GLY A 315 -12.28 -2.39 -19.00
CA GLY A 315 -12.93 -2.67 -20.28
C GLY A 315 -14.46 -2.69 -20.23
N SER A 316 -15.06 -2.27 -19.10
CA SER A 316 -16.52 -2.14 -18.98
C SER A 316 -17.09 -1.18 -20.03
N GLY A 317 -18.38 -1.32 -20.35
CA GLY A 317 -19.04 -0.46 -21.35
C GLY A 317 -18.89 1.04 -21.05
N VAL A 318 -19.06 1.41 -19.78
CA VAL A 318 -18.90 2.79 -19.30
C VAL A 318 -17.47 3.28 -19.47
N MET A 319 -16.47 2.50 -19.03
CA MET A 319 -15.07 2.90 -19.14
C MET A 319 -14.59 2.98 -20.59
N ARG A 320 -15.11 2.13 -21.48
CA ARG A 320 -14.85 2.24 -22.93
C ARG A 320 -15.39 3.53 -23.52
N PHE A 321 -16.63 3.90 -23.19
CA PHE A 321 -17.22 5.17 -23.63
C PHE A 321 -16.41 6.36 -23.12
N LEU A 322 -16.18 6.44 -21.80
CA LEU A 322 -15.40 7.52 -21.20
C LEU A 322 -13.97 7.58 -21.74
N GLY A 323 -13.37 6.43 -22.05
CA GLY A 323 -12.05 6.34 -22.66
C GLY A 323 -11.99 6.94 -24.06
N GLN A 324 -13.04 6.76 -24.87
CA GLN A 324 -13.16 7.35 -26.21
C GLN A 324 -13.21 8.88 -26.17
N VAL A 325 -14.01 9.43 -25.25
CA VAL A 325 -14.21 10.88 -25.09
C VAL A 325 -13.22 11.53 -24.12
N SER A 326 -12.28 10.77 -23.55
CA SER A 326 -11.32 11.23 -22.52
C SER A 326 -10.52 12.48 -22.92
N TYR A 327 -10.20 12.61 -24.21
CA TYR A 327 -9.51 13.80 -24.73
C TYR A 327 -10.39 15.04 -24.66
N GLY A 328 -11.66 14.94 -25.08
CA GLY A 328 -12.64 16.01 -24.93
C GLY A 328 -12.90 16.37 -23.47
N ILE A 329 -12.92 15.38 -22.56
CA ILE A 329 -13.09 15.64 -21.12
C ILE A 329 -11.95 16.54 -20.62
N PHE A 330 -10.71 16.19 -20.97
CA PHE A 330 -9.53 16.97 -20.60
C PHE A 330 -9.57 18.40 -21.19
N LEU A 331 -10.01 18.56 -22.44
CA LEU A 331 -10.09 19.87 -23.10
C LEU A 331 -11.14 20.79 -22.48
N TRP A 332 -12.37 20.30 -22.33
CA TRP A 332 -13.52 21.16 -21.97
C TRP A 332 -13.63 21.47 -20.48
N GLN A 333 -12.98 20.72 -19.59
CA GLN A 333 -13.20 20.83 -18.14
C GLN A 333 -13.06 22.25 -17.57
N PHE A 334 -12.00 23.00 -17.90
CA PHE A 334 -11.84 24.37 -17.39
C PHE A 334 -12.86 25.34 -17.98
N VAL A 335 -13.16 25.21 -19.28
CA VAL A 335 -14.16 26.03 -19.96
C VAL A 335 -15.54 25.84 -19.29
N VAL A 336 -15.89 24.59 -18.98
CA VAL A 336 -17.15 24.28 -18.29
C VAL A 336 -17.12 24.76 -16.84
N MET A 337 -16.00 24.59 -16.13
CA MET A 337 -15.88 25.08 -14.75
C MET A 337 -16.00 26.60 -14.66
N GLU A 338 -15.31 27.33 -15.53
CA GLU A 338 -15.44 28.79 -15.67
C GLU A 338 -16.90 29.20 -15.93
N ALA A 339 -17.58 28.51 -16.86
CA ALA A 339 -18.99 28.75 -17.12
C ALA A 339 -19.87 28.46 -15.89
N VAL A 340 -19.59 27.39 -15.13
CA VAL A 340 -20.30 27.08 -13.88
C VAL A 340 -20.14 28.21 -12.86
N PHE A 341 -18.93 28.71 -12.62
CA PHE A 341 -18.71 29.82 -11.69
C PHE A 341 -19.47 31.08 -12.13
N ARG A 342 -19.42 31.44 -13.42
CA ARG A 342 -20.14 32.62 -13.95
C ARG A 342 -21.66 32.50 -13.84
N VAL A 343 -22.22 31.34 -14.20
CA VAL A 343 -23.68 31.12 -14.22
C VAL A 343 -24.24 31.01 -12.80
N THR A 344 -23.50 30.37 -11.89
CA THR A 344 -23.97 30.18 -10.50
C THR A 344 -23.68 31.37 -9.60
N GLY A 345 -22.77 32.28 -10.00
CA GLY A 345 -22.31 33.38 -9.16
C GLY A 345 -21.48 32.93 -7.96
N LEU A 346 -21.03 31.67 -7.93
CA LEU A 346 -20.17 31.16 -6.85
C LEU A 346 -18.79 31.82 -6.90
N PRO A 347 -18.22 32.26 -5.77
CA PRO A 347 -16.88 32.80 -5.76
C PRO A 347 -15.83 31.69 -5.94
N TYR A 348 -14.75 32.01 -6.67
CA TYR A 348 -13.54 31.19 -6.67
C TYR A 348 -13.07 30.97 -5.23
N PHE A 349 -12.61 29.76 -4.93
CA PHE A 349 -12.11 29.38 -3.62
C PHE A 349 -13.13 29.50 -2.46
N GLY A 350 -14.41 29.70 -2.76
CA GLY A 350 -15.47 29.90 -1.76
C GLY A 350 -16.14 28.63 -1.22
N GLY A 351 -15.57 27.45 -1.45
CA GLY A 351 -16.19 26.15 -1.11
C GLY A 351 -17.09 25.59 -2.21
N ASN A 352 -18.08 24.76 -1.85
CA ASN A 352 -19.06 24.15 -2.76
C ASN A 352 -18.51 23.10 -3.76
N PHE A 353 -17.48 22.36 -3.34
CA PHE A 353 -16.84 21.33 -4.16
C PHE A 353 -17.80 20.38 -4.87
N LEU A 354 -18.80 19.83 -4.17
CA LEU A 354 -19.72 18.85 -4.76
C LEU A 354 -20.58 19.46 -5.87
N THR A 355 -20.99 20.71 -5.72
CA THR A 355 -21.77 21.44 -6.73
C THR A 355 -20.92 21.72 -7.96
N VAL A 356 -19.71 22.25 -7.76
CA VAL A 356 -18.77 22.52 -8.86
C VAL A 356 -18.43 21.21 -9.58
N LEU A 357 -18.05 20.16 -8.84
CA LEU A 357 -17.73 18.86 -9.41
C LEU A 357 -18.90 18.26 -10.19
N GLY A 358 -20.11 18.26 -9.63
CA GLY A 358 -21.29 17.67 -10.25
C GLY A 358 -21.66 18.35 -11.57
N LEU A 359 -21.78 19.68 -11.55
CA LEU A 359 -22.12 20.46 -12.75
C LEU A 359 -21.02 20.37 -13.81
N SER A 360 -19.75 20.48 -13.39
CA SER A 360 -18.62 20.41 -14.32
C SER A 360 -18.44 19.02 -14.91
N LEU A 361 -18.63 17.95 -14.14
CA LEU A 361 -18.58 16.58 -14.64
C LEU A 361 -19.63 16.35 -15.73
N LEU A 362 -20.89 16.72 -15.46
CA LEU A 362 -21.99 16.54 -16.40
C LEU A 362 -21.78 17.36 -17.68
N GLY A 363 -21.48 18.67 -17.54
CA GLY A 363 -21.27 19.56 -18.67
C GLY A 363 -20.06 19.15 -19.52
N THR A 364 -18.96 18.76 -18.87
CA THR A 364 -17.73 18.34 -19.55
C THR A 364 -17.90 17.05 -20.31
N VAL A 365 -18.52 16.03 -19.71
CA VAL A 365 -18.77 14.74 -20.40
C VAL A 365 -19.73 14.93 -21.57
N ALA A 366 -20.76 15.78 -21.43
CA ALA A 366 -21.68 16.09 -22.52
C ALA A 366 -20.95 16.79 -23.70
N LEU A 367 -20.20 17.87 -23.44
CA LEU A 367 -19.45 18.59 -24.46
C LEU A 367 -18.35 17.75 -25.10
N ALA A 368 -17.67 16.90 -24.32
CA ALA A 368 -16.70 15.95 -24.80
C ALA A 368 -17.34 14.93 -25.76
N ALA A 369 -18.52 14.40 -25.43
CA ALA A 369 -19.24 13.49 -26.30
C ALA A 369 -19.69 14.17 -27.61
N VAL A 370 -20.26 15.38 -27.52
CA VAL A 370 -20.67 16.18 -28.68
C VAL A 370 -19.48 16.43 -29.61
N THR A 371 -18.38 16.96 -29.07
CA THR A 371 -17.16 17.25 -29.85
C THR A 371 -16.56 15.99 -30.46
N TYR A 372 -16.54 14.89 -29.71
CA TYR A 372 -16.02 13.62 -30.21
C TYR A 372 -16.83 13.10 -31.40
N TYR A 373 -18.16 13.07 -31.31
CA TYR A 373 -19.00 12.51 -32.38
C TYR A 373 -19.12 13.43 -33.60
N LEU A 374 -19.14 14.75 -33.39
CA LEU A 374 -19.31 15.72 -34.47
C LEU A 374 -17.99 16.12 -35.16
N VAL A 375 -16.86 16.09 -34.44
CA VAL A 375 -15.59 16.62 -34.95
C VAL A 375 -14.53 15.53 -35.03
N GLU A 376 -14.21 14.88 -33.91
CA GLU A 376 -13.06 13.96 -33.86
C GLU A 376 -13.31 12.70 -34.70
N ARG A 377 -14.48 12.06 -34.53
CA ARG A 377 -14.80 10.78 -35.19
C ARG A 377 -14.83 10.89 -36.72
N PRO A 378 -15.46 11.91 -37.35
CA PRO A 378 -15.42 12.08 -38.80
C PRO A 378 -14.00 12.32 -39.35
N LEU A 379 -13.20 13.12 -38.65
CA LEU A 379 -11.85 13.47 -39.10
C LEU A 379 -10.87 12.30 -38.98
N LEU A 380 -10.99 11.48 -37.94
CA LEU A 380 -10.19 10.27 -37.77
C LEU A 380 -10.49 9.19 -38.83
N GLY A 381 -11.64 9.27 -39.52
CA GLY A 381 -12.03 8.37 -40.60
C GLY A 381 -11.53 8.77 -42.00
N ARG A 382 -10.83 9.91 -42.15
CA ARG A 382 -10.38 10.40 -43.47
C ARG A 382 -9.21 9.57 -44.05
N PRO A 383 -9.18 9.35 -45.37
CA PRO A 383 -8.10 8.59 -46.02
C PRO A 383 -6.73 9.26 -45.88
N GLU A 384 -5.68 8.45 -45.76
CA GLU A 384 -4.31 8.92 -45.58
C GLU A 384 -3.76 9.63 -46.85
N PRO A 385 -2.85 10.61 -46.69
CA PRO A 385 -2.11 11.16 -47.83
C PRO A 385 -1.29 10.06 -48.52
N ARG A 386 -1.48 9.87 -49.84
CA ARG A 386 -0.67 8.94 -50.64
C ARG A 386 0.81 9.39 -50.63
N GLU A 387 1.73 8.45 -50.42
CA GLU A 387 3.16 8.65 -50.65
C GLU A 387 3.54 7.99 -51.98
N PRO A 388 4.43 8.60 -52.78
CA PRO A 388 4.99 7.95 -53.95
C PRO A 388 5.78 6.72 -53.49
N VAL A 389 5.38 5.54 -53.98
CA VAL A 389 6.14 4.30 -53.80
C VAL A 389 7.48 4.47 -54.52
N PRO A 390 8.64 4.24 -53.87
CA PRO A 390 9.91 4.19 -54.59
C PRO A 390 9.80 3.12 -55.68
N ALA A 391 10.10 3.47 -56.93
CA ALA A 391 10.08 2.53 -58.04
C ALA A 391 10.97 1.33 -57.68
N VAL A 392 10.35 0.16 -57.49
CA VAL A 392 11.07 -1.09 -57.34
C VAL A 392 11.78 -1.32 -58.67
N ALA A 393 13.11 -1.27 -58.67
CA ALA A 393 13.90 -1.71 -59.81
C ALA A 393 13.49 -3.15 -60.15
N ALA A 394 13.12 -3.39 -61.40
CA ALA A 394 12.71 -4.71 -61.86
C ALA A 394 13.81 -5.73 -61.55
N PRO A 395 13.50 -6.89 -60.94
CA PRO A 395 14.50 -7.93 -60.72
C PRO A 395 14.95 -8.51 -62.06
N GLU A 396 16.26 -8.68 -62.25
CA GLU A 396 16.83 -9.44 -63.36
C GLU A 396 16.31 -10.90 -63.33
N PRO A 397 15.99 -11.49 -64.49
CA PRO A 397 15.46 -12.84 -64.56
C PRO A 397 16.55 -13.88 -64.25
N VAL A 398 16.53 -14.42 -63.03
CA VAL A 398 17.33 -15.60 -62.67
C VAL A 398 16.68 -16.85 -63.28
N THR A 399 17.37 -17.46 -64.25
CA THR A 399 17.00 -18.75 -64.86
C THR A 399 17.45 -19.88 -63.92
N ILE A 400 16.51 -20.56 -63.25
CA ILE A 400 16.81 -21.73 -62.41
C ILE A 400 16.55 -23.01 -63.21
N LYS A 401 17.62 -23.76 -63.53
CA LYS A 401 17.54 -25.16 -63.97
C LYS A 401 17.07 -26.03 -62.80
N ARG A 402 15.98 -26.79 -63.01
CA ARG A 402 15.50 -27.83 -62.09
C ARG A 402 16.32 -29.11 -62.30
N GLU A 403 17.00 -29.58 -61.26
CA GLU A 403 17.36 -30.99 -61.12
C GLU A 403 16.52 -31.59 -60.00
N ILE A 404 15.79 -32.65 -60.34
CA ILE A 404 14.90 -33.42 -59.46
C ILE A 404 15.69 -34.64 -59.01
N SER A 405 15.84 -34.84 -57.70
CA SER A 405 16.26 -36.12 -57.12
C SER A 405 15.16 -36.64 -56.19
N VAL A 406 14.70 -37.85 -56.49
CA VAL A 406 13.63 -38.58 -55.81
C VAL A 406 14.26 -39.67 -54.94
N GLU A 407 13.93 -39.70 -53.65
CA GLU A 407 14.25 -40.82 -52.75
C GLU A 407 12.96 -41.52 -52.28
N PRO A 408 12.85 -42.86 -52.34
CA PRO A 408 11.62 -43.59 -52.00
C PRO A 408 11.59 -44.11 -50.53
N PRO A 409 10.40 -44.47 -50.01
CA PRO A 409 10.18 -44.77 -48.59
C PRO A 409 10.46 -46.23 -48.21
N LYS A 410 10.95 -46.47 -46.98
CA LYS A 410 11.11 -47.82 -46.40
C LYS A 410 9.87 -48.25 -45.61
N GLN A 411 9.34 -49.43 -45.96
CA GLN A 411 8.34 -50.20 -45.21
C GLN A 411 8.99 -51.32 -44.37
N SER A 412 8.32 -51.68 -43.27
CA SER A 412 8.10 -53.04 -42.71
C SER A 412 8.04 -52.96 -41.16
N ARG A 413 7.27 -53.74 -40.40
CA ARG A 413 6.20 -54.74 -40.61
C ARG A 413 5.54 -54.93 -39.23
N GLN A 414 4.21 -55.06 -39.21
CA GLN A 414 3.44 -55.57 -38.07
C GLN A 414 3.48 -57.12 -38.06
N ARG A 415 3.52 -57.74 -36.88
CA ARG A 415 3.00 -59.09 -36.64
C ARG A 415 2.45 -59.19 -35.22
N ASP A 416 1.15 -59.46 -35.14
CA ASP A 416 0.45 -60.00 -33.97
C ASP A 416 0.78 -61.49 -33.80
N SER A 417 0.78 -61.99 -32.56
CA SER A 417 0.02 -63.19 -32.14
C SER A 417 0.18 -63.51 -30.65
N ALA A 418 -0.92 -64.03 -30.10
CA ALA A 418 -1.19 -64.32 -28.70
C ALA A 418 -0.64 -65.68 -28.21
N ARG A 419 -0.47 -65.84 -26.89
CA ARG A 419 -1.17 -66.81 -26.00
C ARG A 419 -0.37 -67.24 -24.75
N GLN A 420 -0.98 -66.96 -23.60
CA GLN A 420 -1.31 -67.88 -22.47
C GLN A 420 -0.25 -68.67 -21.68
N ASN A 421 -0.38 -68.47 -20.35
CA ASN A 421 -0.43 -69.44 -19.24
C ASN A 421 0.87 -70.02 -18.63
N SER A 422 1.14 -69.61 -17.38
CA SER A 422 1.03 -70.41 -16.13
C SER A 422 1.92 -69.74 -15.04
N ALA A 423 1.36 -69.17 -13.98
CA ALA A 423 0.86 -69.76 -12.73
C ALA A 423 1.96 -70.20 -11.72
N ARG A 424 1.77 -69.73 -10.47
CA ARG A 424 2.39 -70.10 -9.17
C ARG A 424 3.72 -69.41 -8.78
N GLN A 425 3.67 -68.47 -7.83
CA GLN A 425 3.68 -68.78 -6.39
C GLN A 425 3.33 -67.55 -5.53
N ASN A 426 2.43 -67.79 -4.58
CA ASN A 426 2.00 -66.93 -3.48
C ASN A 426 3.10 -66.78 -2.41
N GLY A 427 3.05 -65.71 -1.62
CA GLY A 427 3.77 -65.68 -0.33
C GLY A 427 3.84 -64.35 0.42
N THR A 428 2.67 -63.78 0.78
CA THR A 428 2.38 -63.09 2.04
C THR A 428 3.52 -62.48 2.89
N ARG A 429 3.50 -61.15 3.07
CA ARG A 429 3.75 -60.53 4.39
C ARG A 429 3.15 -59.12 4.48
N GLN A 430 1.90 -59.07 4.93
CA GLN A 430 1.34 -57.94 5.68
C GLN A 430 1.14 -58.41 7.13
N ASP A 431 1.32 -57.47 8.05
CA ASP A 431 1.03 -57.48 9.49
C ASP A 431 1.90 -58.31 10.44
N ARG A 432 2.77 -57.61 11.19
CA ARG A 432 2.57 -57.31 12.64
C ARG A 432 3.78 -56.60 13.27
N THR A 433 3.47 -55.80 14.30
CA THR A 433 4.33 -55.00 15.21
C THR A 433 4.76 -53.65 14.62
N ALA A 434 4.13 -52.49 14.88
CA ALA A 434 3.49 -51.99 16.10
C ALA A 434 4.41 -52.10 17.33
N GLN A 435 5.35 -51.16 17.46
CA GLN A 435 5.85 -50.55 18.71
C GLN A 435 7.08 -49.68 18.40
N ASN A 436 6.85 -48.39 18.09
CA ASN A 436 7.69 -47.25 18.50
C ASN A 436 7.16 -45.96 17.86
N SER A 437 5.96 -45.57 18.24
CA SER A 437 5.43 -44.23 17.99
C SER A 437 5.82 -43.34 19.17
N ALA A 438 7.11 -42.97 19.25
CA ALA A 438 7.51 -41.85 20.09
C ALA A 438 6.82 -40.57 19.56
N PRO A 439 6.27 -39.69 20.42
CA PRO A 439 5.55 -38.52 19.96
C PRO A 439 6.49 -37.57 19.22
N GLN A 440 6.35 -37.48 17.90
CA GLN A 440 6.99 -36.46 17.07
C GLN A 440 6.35 -35.08 17.32
N ASN A 441 6.60 -34.48 18.47
CA ASN A 441 6.11 -33.13 18.82
C ASN A 441 7.23 -32.06 18.90
N GLY A 442 8.38 -32.28 18.26
CA GLY A 442 9.59 -31.49 18.55
C GLY A 442 10.08 -30.45 17.53
N THR A 443 9.78 -30.55 16.23
CA THR A 443 10.60 -29.85 15.21
C THR A 443 9.84 -29.04 14.15
N GLN A 444 8.52 -29.22 14.00
CA GLN A 444 7.72 -28.46 13.01
C GLN A 444 7.20 -27.11 13.53
N ASP A 445 7.16 -26.89 14.85
CA ASP A 445 6.49 -25.74 15.48
C ASP A 445 7.38 -24.50 15.69
N SER A 446 8.71 -24.61 15.55
CA SER A 446 9.64 -23.55 15.98
C SER A 446 9.57 -22.29 15.10
N GLY A 447 9.64 -22.44 13.78
CA GLY A 447 9.72 -21.29 12.86
C GLY A 447 8.43 -20.47 12.75
N HIS A 448 7.28 -21.08 13.07
CA HIS A 448 5.99 -20.40 13.15
C HIS A 448 5.90 -19.52 14.41
N GLN A 449 6.33 -20.08 15.55
CA GLN A 449 6.40 -19.34 16.82
C GLN A 449 7.42 -18.20 16.74
N ASP A 450 8.58 -18.43 16.13
CA ASP A 450 9.63 -17.41 15.93
C ASP A 450 9.11 -16.20 15.15
N ALA A 451 8.30 -16.42 14.09
CA ALA A 451 7.73 -15.33 13.31
C ALA A 451 6.67 -14.52 14.08
N LEU A 452 5.87 -15.17 14.93
CA LEU A 452 4.90 -14.48 15.80
C LEU A 452 5.58 -13.70 16.92
N ASP A 453 6.67 -14.25 17.47
CA ASP A 453 7.54 -13.55 18.42
C ASP A 453 8.18 -12.32 17.76
N GLY A 454 8.63 -12.44 16.51
CA GLY A 454 9.18 -11.32 15.75
C GLY A 454 8.20 -10.17 15.51
N ILE A 455 6.91 -10.47 15.31
CA ILE A 455 5.87 -9.43 15.21
C ILE A 455 5.68 -8.73 16.57
N ARG A 456 5.83 -9.43 17.71
CA ARG A 456 5.81 -8.78 19.04
C ARG A 456 6.98 -7.82 19.22
N ALA A 457 8.17 -8.16 18.70
CA ALA A 457 9.31 -7.25 18.73
C ALA A 457 9.00 -5.95 17.99
N LEU A 458 8.43 -6.06 16.78
CA LEU A 458 8.01 -4.90 15.99
C LEU A 458 6.97 -4.05 16.75
N ALA A 459 5.98 -4.68 17.38
CA ALA A 459 4.97 -4.00 18.17
C ALA A 459 5.57 -3.25 19.38
N ALA A 460 6.49 -3.88 20.12
CA ALA A 460 7.19 -3.25 21.25
C ALA A 460 7.98 -2.01 20.83
N LEU A 461 8.74 -2.13 19.74
CA LEU A 461 9.56 -1.03 19.21
C LEU A 461 8.70 0.11 18.65
N ALA A 462 7.59 -0.19 17.98
CA ALA A 462 6.65 0.83 17.52
C ALA A 462 6.07 1.64 18.70
N VAL A 463 5.72 0.96 19.79
CA VAL A 463 5.23 1.60 21.02
C VAL A 463 6.33 2.44 21.69
N LEU A 464 7.58 1.98 21.72
CA LEU A 464 8.70 2.77 22.22
C LEU A 464 8.89 4.06 21.42
N VAL A 465 8.88 3.97 20.08
CA VAL A 465 8.98 5.13 19.18
C VAL A 465 7.83 6.11 19.44
N TYR A 466 6.61 5.60 19.63
CA TYR A 466 5.44 6.40 19.97
C TYR A 466 5.61 7.17 21.29
N HIS A 467 6.07 6.51 22.35
CA HIS A 467 6.27 7.16 23.65
C HIS A 467 7.37 8.22 23.62
N VAL A 468 8.50 7.92 22.95
CA VAL A 468 9.58 8.91 22.79
C VAL A 468 9.11 10.11 21.95
N GLY A 469 8.37 9.87 20.87
CA GLY A 469 7.81 10.93 20.04
C GLY A 469 6.85 11.85 20.81
N GLY A 470 5.97 11.25 21.62
CA GLY A 470 5.03 11.97 22.48
C GLY A 470 5.73 12.82 23.55
N LYS A 471 6.81 12.33 24.17
CA LYS A 471 7.55 13.07 25.22
C LYS A 471 8.44 14.17 24.65
N THR A 472 9.11 13.90 23.53
CA THR A 472 10.02 14.87 22.89
C THR A 472 9.30 15.98 22.13
N GLY A 473 7.97 15.88 21.95
CA GLY A 473 7.18 16.89 21.27
C GLY A 473 7.42 16.93 19.77
N LEU A 474 7.70 15.79 19.13
CA LEU A 474 7.72 15.69 17.67
C LEU A 474 6.30 15.91 17.13
N THR A 475 5.90 17.17 16.99
CA THR A 475 4.53 17.61 16.67
C THR A 475 4.35 18.06 15.22
N GLU A 476 5.44 18.18 14.46
CA GLU A 476 5.42 18.70 13.09
C GLU A 476 6.03 17.74 12.05
N GLY A 477 5.42 17.70 10.87
CA GLY A 477 5.86 16.86 9.74
C GLY A 477 5.29 15.43 9.73
N TRP A 478 5.44 14.73 8.61
CA TRP A 478 4.94 13.36 8.44
C TRP A 478 5.63 12.35 9.39
N GLY A 479 6.90 12.59 9.73
CA GLY A 479 7.63 11.84 10.73
C GLY A 479 6.91 11.88 12.07
N ALA A 480 6.37 13.05 12.47
CA ALA A 480 5.54 13.19 13.65
C ALA A 480 4.28 12.32 13.58
N TRP A 481 3.55 12.29 12.46
CA TRP A 481 2.32 11.49 12.35
C TRP A 481 2.57 9.99 12.38
N ALA A 482 3.59 9.49 11.67
CA ALA A 482 3.93 8.07 11.70
C ALA A 482 4.50 7.64 13.05
N VAL A 483 5.37 8.47 13.66
CA VAL A 483 5.93 8.23 15.00
C VAL A 483 4.83 8.26 16.07
N SER A 484 3.93 9.25 16.01
CA SER A 484 2.81 9.42 16.95
C SER A 484 1.69 8.39 16.79
N ARG A 485 1.85 7.42 15.89
CA ARG A 485 0.88 6.35 15.63
C ARG A 485 1.46 4.95 15.80
N GLY A 486 2.65 4.86 16.40
CA GLY A 486 3.22 3.60 16.89
C GLY A 486 2.37 2.91 17.97
N ASP A 487 1.32 3.58 18.47
CA ASP A 487 0.28 3.00 19.33
C ASP A 487 -0.49 1.84 18.66
N VAL A 488 -0.43 1.70 17.32
CA VAL A 488 -0.85 0.47 16.60
C VAL A 488 -0.22 -0.80 17.20
N GLY A 489 0.96 -0.69 17.81
CA GLY A 489 1.63 -1.81 18.45
C GLY A 489 0.78 -2.46 19.55
N VAL A 490 -0.03 -1.68 20.27
CA VAL A 490 -0.96 -2.22 21.28
C VAL A 490 -2.02 -3.11 20.63
N ALA A 491 -2.58 -2.68 19.50
CA ALA A 491 -3.55 -3.49 18.76
C ALA A 491 -2.91 -4.79 18.23
N ILE A 492 -1.66 -4.72 17.76
CA ILE A 492 -0.90 -5.91 17.33
C ILE A 492 -0.69 -6.87 18.50
N PHE A 493 -0.34 -6.37 19.70
CA PHE A 493 -0.24 -7.19 20.91
C PHE A 493 -1.56 -7.87 21.25
N PHE A 494 -2.67 -7.14 21.25
CA PHE A 494 -3.99 -7.72 21.55
C PHE A 494 -4.45 -8.72 20.48
N THR A 495 -4.17 -8.48 19.19
CA THR A 495 -4.38 -9.47 18.13
C THR A 495 -3.56 -10.74 18.38
N LEU A 496 -2.29 -10.61 18.76
CA LEU A 496 -1.44 -11.78 19.06
C LEU A 496 -1.90 -12.53 20.31
N SER A 497 -2.32 -11.82 21.36
CA SER A 497 -2.88 -12.43 22.57
C SER A 497 -4.20 -13.15 22.28
N GLY A 498 -5.10 -12.54 21.51
CA GLY A 498 -6.32 -13.19 21.02
C GLY A 498 -6.04 -14.45 20.20
N LEU A 499 -5.05 -14.41 19.30
CA LEU A 499 -4.64 -15.55 18.49
C LEU A 499 -4.07 -16.69 19.35
N LEU A 500 -3.05 -16.40 20.15
CA LEU A 500 -2.28 -17.43 20.86
C LEU A 500 -3.07 -18.05 22.00
N LEU A 501 -3.85 -17.25 22.73
CA LEU A 501 -4.56 -17.71 23.91
C LEU A 501 -5.87 -18.41 23.55
N TYR A 502 -6.58 -17.98 22.50
CA TYR A 502 -7.84 -18.59 22.11
C TYR A 502 -7.69 -19.85 21.24
N ARG A 503 -6.55 -20.04 20.56
CA ARG A 503 -6.32 -21.19 19.67
C ARG A 503 -6.56 -22.57 20.30
N PRO A 504 -6.12 -22.86 21.54
CA PRO A 504 -6.43 -24.13 22.19
C PRO A 504 -7.94 -24.32 22.44
N TRP A 505 -8.67 -23.26 22.81
CA TRP A 505 -10.11 -23.30 23.03
C TRP A 505 -10.89 -23.49 21.72
N ALA A 506 -10.50 -22.77 20.66
CA ALA A 506 -11.10 -22.93 19.34
C ALA A 506 -10.92 -24.37 18.80
N ARG A 507 -9.73 -24.96 18.99
CA ARG A 507 -9.49 -26.37 18.64
C ARG A 507 -10.38 -27.33 19.43
N ALA A 508 -10.52 -27.14 20.75
CA ALA A 508 -11.39 -27.99 21.55
C ALA A 508 -12.83 -28.03 21.02
N VAL A 509 -13.38 -26.87 20.61
CA VAL A 509 -14.73 -26.78 20.02
C VAL A 509 -14.80 -27.42 18.63
N LEU A 510 -13.78 -27.24 17.77
CA LEU A 510 -13.80 -27.73 16.38
C LEU A 510 -13.45 -29.22 16.25
N ASP A 511 -12.51 -29.70 17.05
CA ASP A 511 -12.03 -31.09 17.06
C ASP A 511 -12.83 -31.97 18.03
N ALA A 512 -13.81 -31.39 18.76
CA ALA A 512 -14.58 -32.05 19.83
C ALA A 512 -13.68 -32.67 20.92
N GLY A 513 -12.58 -32.00 21.23
CA GLY A 513 -11.61 -32.40 22.26
C GLY A 513 -11.83 -31.68 23.60
N ASN A 514 -11.04 -32.06 24.60
CA ASN A 514 -11.05 -31.38 25.90
C ASN A 514 -10.42 -29.98 25.78
N GLY A 515 -11.09 -29.00 26.38
CA GLY A 515 -10.57 -27.64 26.50
C GLY A 515 -9.37 -27.56 27.46
N PRO A 516 -8.61 -26.44 27.42
CA PRO A 516 -7.58 -26.19 28.41
C PRO A 516 -8.15 -26.12 29.82
N GLU A 517 -7.42 -26.63 30.81
CA GLU A 517 -7.77 -26.44 32.22
C GLU A 517 -7.60 -24.96 32.61
N THR A 518 -8.69 -24.34 33.08
CA THR A 518 -8.73 -22.91 33.44
C THR A 518 -7.71 -22.54 34.51
N THR A 519 -7.59 -23.33 35.58
CA THR A 519 -6.66 -23.06 36.69
C THR A 519 -5.21 -23.09 36.22
N ALA A 520 -4.83 -24.14 35.50
CA ALA A 520 -3.49 -24.25 34.92
C ALA A 520 -3.20 -23.13 33.89
N TYR A 521 -4.21 -22.71 33.13
CA TYR A 521 -4.10 -21.56 32.22
C TYR A 521 -3.80 -20.26 32.99
N LEU A 522 -4.58 -19.94 34.03
CA LEU A 522 -4.42 -18.74 34.84
C LEU A 522 -3.05 -18.68 35.53
N TRP A 523 -2.59 -19.78 36.13
CA TRP A 523 -1.26 -19.84 36.74
C TRP A 523 -0.14 -19.61 35.73
N ARG A 524 -0.22 -20.21 34.53
CA ARG A 524 0.76 -19.95 33.47
C ARG A 524 0.79 -18.50 33.03
N ARG A 525 -0.32 -17.76 33.14
CA ARG A 525 -0.36 -16.32 32.85
C ARG A 525 0.21 -15.51 34.01
N ALA A 526 -0.14 -15.84 35.25
CA ALA A 526 0.38 -15.17 36.45
C ALA A 526 1.91 -15.21 36.51
N PHE A 527 2.51 -16.41 36.35
CA PHE A 527 3.96 -16.60 36.31
C PHE A 527 4.67 -15.95 35.11
N ARG A 528 3.91 -15.60 34.06
CA ARG A 528 4.44 -14.92 32.87
C ARG A 528 4.49 -13.40 33.04
N ILE A 529 3.53 -12.83 33.74
CA ILE A 529 3.32 -11.37 33.79
C ILE A 529 3.80 -10.79 35.12
N LEU A 530 3.30 -11.31 36.24
CA LEU A 530 3.40 -10.63 37.54
C LEU A 530 4.84 -10.39 38.03
N PRO A 531 5.80 -11.33 37.93
CA PRO A 531 7.12 -11.13 38.53
C PRO A 531 7.90 -9.95 37.94
N ALA A 532 7.97 -9.84 36.62
CA ALA A 532 8.66 -8.73 35.97
C ALA A 532 7.85 -7.43 36.06
N TYR A 533 6.52 -7.51 36.01
CA TYR A 533 5.66 -6.35 36.27
C TYR A 533 5.90 -5.75 37.66
N TRP A 534 5.87 -6.57 38.72
CA TRP A 534 6.08 -6.12 40.09
C TRP A 534 7.46 -5.51 40.28
N LEU A 535 8.50 -6.08 39.68
CA LEU A 535 9.84 -5.48 39.72
C LEU A 535 9.84 -4.05 39.16
N VAL A 536 9.26 -3.85 37.98
CA VAL A 536 9.22 -2.53 37.34
C VAL A 536 8.30 -1.57 38.10
N ALA A 537 7.16 -2.06 38.60
CA ALA A 537 6.24 -1.27 39.43
C ALA A 537 6.92 -0.77 40.70
N VAL A 538 7.63 -1.63 41.43
CA VAL A 538 8.38 -1.25 42.63
C VAL A 538 9.46 -0.22 42.30
N VAL A 539 10.24 -0.44 41.23
CA VAL A 539 11.28 0.52 40.81
C VAL A 539 10.66 1.88 40.49
N ALA A 540 9.62 1.93 39.67
CA ALA A 540 8.98 3.19 39.31
C ALA A 540 8.34 3.89 40.52
N MET A 541 7.72 3.15 41.43
CA MET A 541 7.13 3.69 42.66
C MET A 541 8.20 4.32 43.56
N VAL A 542 9.32 3.62 43.79
CA VAL A 542 10.39 4.09 44.67
C VAL A 542 11.10 5.32 44.10
N PHE A 543 11.43 5.33 42.81
CA PHE A 543 12.26 6.39 42.23
C PHE A 543 11.45 7.60 41.74
N PHE A 544 10.31 7.39 41.08
CA PHE A 544 9.57 8.47 40.41
C PHE A 544 8.29 8.91 41.12
N ASN A 545 7.80 8.13 42.10
CA ASN A 545 6.53 8.38 42.78
C ASN A 545 6.69 8.40 44.31
N SER A 546 7.88 8.77 44.81
CA SER A 546 8.24 8.69 46.22
C SER A 546 7.31 9.49 47.14
N GLY A 547 6.71 10.58 46.64
CA GLY A 547 5.70 11.37 47.34
C GLY A 547 4.42 10.60 47.72
N HIS A 548 4.16 9.47 47.08
CA HIS A 548 2.97 8.64 47.30
C HIS A 548 3.26 7.33 48.04
N ASN A 549 4.51 7.12 48.48
CA ASN A 549 4.94 5.87 49.10
C ASN A 549 4.21 5.53 50.40
N ALA A 550 3.66 6.54 51.10
CA ALA A 550 2.89 6.35 52.33
C ALA A 550 1.47 5.78 52.08
N SER A 551 0.94 5.89 50.84
CA SER A 551 -0.42 5.46 50.53
C SER A 551 -0.49 3.98 50.17
N GLN A 552 -1.04 3.17 51.08
CA GLN A 552 -1.26 1.74 50.84
C GLN A 552 -2.18 1.47 49.65
N TRP A 553 -3.18 2.36 49.42
CA TRP A 553 -4.08 2.23 48.28
C TRP A 553 -3.35 2.43 46.95
N VAL A 554 -2.45 3.42 46.86
CA VAL A 554 -1.68 3.65 45.63
C VAL A 554 -0.82 2.42 45.31
N TRP A 555 -0.13 1.86 46.31
CA TRP A 555 0.62 0.60 46.14
C TRP A 555 -0.26 -0.57 45.71
N ALA A 556 -1.39 -0.80 46.39
CA ALA A 556 -2.31 -1.87 46.06
C ALA A 556 -2.87 -1.72 44.63
N LYS A 557 -3.26 -0.50 44.25
CA LYS A 557 -3.79 -0.16 42.93
C LYS A 557 -2.81 -0.53 41.82
N TRP A 558 -1.55 -0.17 41.95
CA TRP A 558 -0.53 -0.52 40.94
C TRP A 558 -0.17 -2.01 41.02
N LEU A 559 0.17 -2.57 42.18
CA LEU A 559 0.60 -3.98 42.27
C LEU A 559 -0.47 -5.00 41.83
N LEU A 560 -1.76 -4.64 41.93
CA LEU A 560 -2.91 -5.45 41.52
C LEU A 560 -3.48 -5.06 40.14
N LEU A 561 -2.84 -4.13 39.42
CA LEU A 561 -3.28 -3.67 38.08
C LEU A 561 -4.68 -3.04 38.06
N LEU A 562 -5.10 -2.40 39.15
CA LEU A 562 -6.43 -1.80 39.32
C LEU A 562 -6.53 -0.33 38.85
N GLN A 563 -5.44 0.24 38.36
CA GLN A 563 -5.33 1.68 38.07
C GLN A 563 -6.31 2.19 37.01
N ILE A 564 -6.79 1.35 36.09
CA ILE A 564 -7.76 1.75 35.07
C ILE A 564 -9.22 1.78 35.57
N TYR A 565 -9.46 1.34 36.81
CA TYR A 565 -10.79 1.27 37.43
C TYR A 565 -11.01 2.34 38.51
N ASP A 566 -9.98 3.12 38.84
CA ASP A 566 -10.03 4.19 39.84
C ASP A 566 -10.45 5.50 39.18
N VAL A 567 -11.74 5.83 39.28
CA VAL A 567 -12.34 7.01 38.63
C VAL A 567 -11.88 8.28 39.33
N GLY A 568 -11.31 9.23 38.57
CA GLY A 568 -10.87 10.53 39.10
C GLY A 568 -9.36 10.63 39.34
N SER A 569 -8.59 9.54 39.23
CA SER A 569 -7.13 9.58 39.24
C SER A 569 -6.58 9.82 37.82
N TRP A 570 -7.00 10.89 37.14
CA TRP A 570 -6.78 11.03 35.70
C TRP A 570 -5.29 10.92 35.32
N TRP A 571 -5.06 10.07 34.32
CA TRP A 571 -3.77 9.55 33.87
C TRP A 571 -2.79 10.69 33.49
N GLY A 572 -1.62 10.73 34.15
CA GLY A 572 -0.60 11.77 33.97
C GLY A 572 -0.46 12.75 35.15
N GLY A 573 -1.23 12.59 36.23
CA GLY A 573 -0.92 13.23 37.51
C GLY A 573 0.39 12.73 38.13
N ASP A 574 0.78 13.28 39.28
CA ASP A 574 2.05 12.92 39.94
C ASP A 574 2.15 11.46 40.43
N GLU A 575 1.05 10.68 40.35
CA GLU A 575 0.89 9.32 40.92
C GLU A 575 1.17 8.14 39.96
N GLY A 576 1.83 8.35 38.82
CA GLY A 576 2.05 7.27 37.84
C GLY A 576 3.26 7.43 36.93
N ARG A 577 4.25 8.25 37.30
CA ARG A 577 5.45 8.47 36.49
C ARG A 577 6.23 7.17 36.33
N GLY A 578 6.57 6.79 35.11
CA GLY A 578 7.30 5.54 34.83
C GLY A 578 6.40 4.32 34.56
N LEU A 579 5.08 4.45 34.80
CA LEU A 579 4.10 3.35 34.69
C LEU A 579 2.94 3.67 33.74
N GLU A 580 3.03 4.74 32.94
CA GLU A 580 1.95 5.19 32.08
C GLU A 580 1.44 4.10 31.13
N GLN A 581 2.33 3.35 30.49
CA GLN A 581 2.05 2.23 29.58
C GLN A 581 1.25 1.09 30.21
N MET A 582 1.20 0.97 31.54
CA MET A 582 0.65 -0.22 32.21
C MET A 582 -0.87 -0.35 32.08
N TRP A 583 -1.58 0.68 31.61
CA TRP A 583 -3.02 0.61 31.35
C TRP A 583 -3.38 -0.55 30.40
N SER A 584 -2.57 -0.80 29.36
CA SER A 584 -2.84 -1.87 28.40
C SER A 584 -2.60 -3.26 29.01
N LEU A 585 -1.72 -3.35 30.01
CA LEU A 585 -1.48 -4.59 30.74
C LEU A 585 -2.68 -4.93 31.65
N SER A 586 -3.30 -3.93 32.30
CA SER A 586 -4.55 -4.14 33.03
C SER A 586 -5.68 -4.65 32.13
N VAL A 587 -5.81 -4.09 30.92
CA VAL A 587 -6.74 -4.60 29.90
C VAL A 587 -6.43 -6.05 29.52
N GLU A 588 -5.16 -6.36 29.32
CA GLU A 588 -4.73 -7.70 28.95
C GLU A 588 -5.00 -8.73 30.06
N VAL A 589 -4.74 -8.39 31.33
CA VAL A 589 -5.08 -9.25 32.47
C VAL A 589 -6.59 -9.41 32.61
N ALA A 590 -7.38 -8.34 32.41
CA ALA A 590 -8.84 -8.44 32.36
C ALA A 590 -9.31 -9.40 31.25
N PHE A 591 -8.69 -9.35 30.07
CA PHE A 591 -8.96 -10.32 29.00
C PHE A 591 -8.58 -11.75 29.41
N TYR A 592 -7.46 -11.95 30.11
CA TYR A 592 -7.05 -13.28 30.57
C TYR A 592 -8.07 -13.89 31.51
N LEU A 593 -8.63 -13.10 32.42
CA LEU A 593 -9.68 -13.52 33.34
C LEU A 593 -11.02 -13.76 32.63
N ALA A 594 -11.36 -12.93 31.63
CA ALA A 594 -12.59 -13.06 30.87
C ALA A 594 -12.58 -14.20 29.84
N LEU A 595 -11.40 -14.58 29.32
CA LEU A 595 -11.26 -15.51 28.20
C LEU A 595 -11.92 -16.88 28.43
N PRO A 596 -11.77 -17.56 29.59
CA PRO A 596 -12.46 -18.83 29.84
C PRO A 596 -13.98 -18.72 29.75
N LEU A 597 -14.56 -17.60 30.25
CA LEU A 597 -16.00 -17.34 30.20
C LEU A 597 -16.45 -17.05 28.76
N ILE A 598 -15.70 -16.23 28.03
CA ILE A 598 -15.95 -15.95 26.61
C ILE A 598 -15.87 -17.24 25.79
N ALA A 599 -14.86 -18.07 26.02
CA ALA A 599 -14.68 -19.35 25.33
C ALA A 599 -15.84 -20.32 25.63
N ALA A 600 -16.29 -20.39 26.89
CA ALA A 600 -17.46 -21.19 27.26
C ALA A 600 -18.73 -20.69 26.56
N ALA A 601 -18.98 -19.38 26.56
CA ALA A 601 -20.13 -18.79 25.88
C ALA A 601 -20.12 -19.06 24.37
N LEU A 602 -18.96 -18.87 23.71
CA LEU A 602 -18.79 -19.16 22.28
C LEU A 602 -18.95 -20.66 21.96
N ALA A 603 -18.49 -21.54 22.86
CA ALA A 603 -18.68 -22.99 22.72
C ALA A 603 -20.17 -23.38 22.80
N VAL A 604 -20.93 -22.76 23.72
CA VAL A 604 -22.38 -22.96 23.83
C VAL A 604 -23.09 -22.48 22.56
N LEU A 605 -22.73 -21.29 22.06
CA LEU A 605 -23.29 -20.73 20.83
C LEU A 605 -22.97 -21.55 19.57
N ALA A 606 -21.81 -22.21 19.54
CA ALA A 606 -21.44 -23.10 18.43
C ALA A 606 -22.30 -24.38 18.37
N GLY A 607 -22.98 -24.72 19.46
CA GLY A 607 -23.90 -25.85 19.56
C GLY A 607 -23.24 -27.23 19.40
N ARG A 608 -24.05 -28.29 19.48
CA ARG A 608 -23.62 -29.69 19.28
C ARG A 608 -23.67 -30.13 17.81
N SER A 609 -23.52 -29.20 16.86
CA SER A 609 -23.60 -29.54 15.44
C SER A 609 -22.49 -30.52 15.06
N ALA A 610 -22.85 -31.59 14.34
CA ALA A 610 -21.88 -32.56 13.83
C ALA A 610 -20.89 -31.94 12.82
N ALA A 611 -21.30 -30.88 12.11
CA ALA A 611 -20.48 -30.25 11.08
C ALA A 611 -19.49 -29.22 11.66
N THR A 612 -18.20 -29.44 11.46
CA THR A 612 -17.12 -28.52 11.89
C THR A 612 -17.26 -27.12 11.27
N ALA A 613 -17.71 -27.03 10.01
CA ALA A 613 -17.93 -25.75 9.34
C ALA A 613 -19.02 -24.90 10.01
N THR A 614 -20.08 -25.52 10.53
CA THR A 614 -21.15 -24.82 11.25
C THR A 614 -20.63 -24.26 12.57
N ARG A 615 -19.89 -25.08 13.33
CA ARG A 615 -19.23 -24.65 14.58
C ARG A 615 -18.26 -23.49 14.32
N ALA A 616 -17.42 -23.58 13.29
CA ALA A 616 -16.48 -22.51 12.94
C ALA A 616 -17.18 -21.20 12.57
N ARG A 617 -18.25 -21.25 11.77
CA ARG A 617 -19.05 -20.05 11.42
C ARG A 617 -19.73 -19.43 12.65
N ALA A 618 -20.25 -20.25 13.55
CA ALA A 618 -20.86 -19.77 14.80
C ALA A 618 -19.82 -19.10 15.71
N LEU A 619 -18.61 -19.67 15.84
CA LEU A 619 -17.50 -19.04 16.57
C LEU A 619 -17.13 -17.69 15.94
N LEU A 620 -16.99 -17.61 14.61
CA LEU A 620 -16.69 -16.36 13.91
C LEU A 620 -17.81 -15.32 14.06
N ALA A 621 -19.08 -15.74 14.04
CA ALA A 621 -20.22 -14.85 14.27
C ALA A 621 -20.23 -14.29 15.70
N GLY A 622 -19.98 -15.13 16.71
CA GLY A 622 -19.86 -14.68 18.10
C GLY A 622 -18.68 -13.74 18.33
N ILE A 623 -17.53 -14.01 17.71
CA ILE A 623 -16.38 -13.08 17.70
C ILE A 623 -16.75 -11.76 17.00
N GLY A 624 -17.51 -11.82 15.90
CA GLY A 624 -18.05 -10.65 15.23
C GLY A 624 -18.95 -9.80 16.15
N ALA A 625 -19.80 -10.45 16.95
CA ALA A 625 -20.64 -9.77 17.93
C ALA A 625 -19.80 -9.07 19.01
N LEU A 626 -18.72 -9.69 19.51
CA LEU A 626 -17.76 -9.04 20.41
C LEU A 626 -17.12 -7.80 19.76
N GLY A 627 -16.80 -7.86 18.46
CA GLY A 627 -16.33 -6.71 17.68
C GLY A 627 -17.36 -5.58 17.63
N VAL A 628 -18.64 -5.89 17.45
CA VAL A 628 -19.74 -4.89 17.49
C VAL A 628 -19.85 -4.27 18.88
N ILE A 629 -19.77 -5.06 19.96
CA ILE A 629 -19.74 -4.55 21.34
C ILE A 629 -18.59 -3.55 21.54
N SER A 630 -17.42 -3.84 20.97
CA SER A 630 -16.27 -2.92 21.01
C SER A 630 -16.54 -1.60 20.31
N ILE A 631 -17.20 -1.60 19.15
CA ILE A 631 -17.59 -0.37 18.46
C ILE A 631 -18.63 0.41 19.25
N VAL A 632 -19.68 -0.25 19.74
CA VAL A 632 -20.73 0.38 20.55
C VAL A 632 -20.13 0.99 21.82
N TRP A 633 -19.29 0.24 22.53
CA TRP A 633 -18.59 0.73 23.71
C TRP A 633 -17.71 1.93 23.39
N THR A 634 -17.00 1.91 22.25
CA THR A 634 -16.19 3.05 21.82
C THR A 634 -17.06 4.29 21.63
N VAL A 635 -18.24 4.16 21.00
CA VAL A 635 -19.17 5.30 20.85
C VAL A 635 -19.66 5.82 22.20
N VAL A 636 -19.98 4.92 23.13
CA VAL A 636 -20.43 5.28 24.49
C VAL A 636 -19.30 5.98 25.25
N ALA A 637 -18.08 5.44 25.25
CA ALA A 637 -16.95 5.96 26.00
C ALA A 637 -16.44 7.34 25.52
N HIS A 638 -16.81 7.76 24.31
CA HIS A 638 -16.49 9.09 23.77
C HIS A 638 -17.69 10.05 23.80
N GLN A 639 -18.78 9.72 24.49
CA GLN A 639 -19.87 10.68 24.71
C GLN A 639 -19.43 11.79 25.68
N PRO A 640 -19.88 13.04 25.48
CA PRO A 640 -19.64 14.12 26.43
C PRO A 640 -20.10 13.74 27.84
N GLY A 641 -19.25 14.00 28.85
CA GLY A 641 -19.55 13.73 30.26
C GLY A 641 -19.24 12.30 30.73
N MET A 642 -18.81 11.40 29.85
CA MET A 642 -18.33 10.08 30.29
C MET A 642 -16.93 10.17 30.90
N PRO A 643 -16.64 9.42 31.99
CA PRO A 643 -15.31 9.39 32.57
C PRO A 643 -14.25 8.90 31.56
N PRO A 644 -13.09 9.57 31.42
CA PRO A 644 -12.06 9.17 30.46
C PRO A 644 -11.60 7.72 30.61
N GLU A 645 -11.65 7.15 31.81
CA GLU A 645 -11.26 5.78 32.18
C GLU A 645 -12.06 4.73 31.41
N PHE A 646 -13.28 5.05 30.97
CA PHE A 646 -14.10 4.15 30.15
C PHE A 646 -13.44 3.79 28.83
N ASN A 647 -12.51 4.63 28.35
CA ASN A 647 -11.71 4.36 27.16
C ASN A 647 -10.68 3.25 27.38
N MET A 648 -10.33 2.93 28.62
CA MET A 648 -9.33 1.91 28.96
C MET A 648 -9.98 0.58 29.37
N LEU A 649 -11.30 0.44 29.31
CA LEU A 649 -11.98 -0.79 29.72
C LEU A 649 -12.00 -1.85 28.63
N LEU A 650 -11.94 -3.12 29.05
CA LEU A 650 -11.87 -4.30 28.18
C LEU A 650 -12.89 -4.31 27.01
N PRO A 651 -14.17 -3.95 27.18
CA PRO A 651 -15.14 -4.06 26.10
C PRO A 651 -14.74 -3.27 24.85
N ARG A 652 -14.08 -2.12 25.00
CA ARG A 652 -13.57 -1.31 23.89
C ARG A 652 -12.59 -2.09 23.01
N TYR A 653 -11.85 -3.04 23.57
CA TYR A 653 -10.74 -3.73 22.91
C TYR A 653 -11.12 -5.10 22.35
N PHE A 654 -12.37 -5.54 22.49
CA PHE A 654 -12.83 -6.82 21.94
C PHE A 654 -12.62 -6.95 20.43
N LEU A 655 -12.65 -5.85 19.66
CA LEU A 655 -12.34 -5.91 18.23
C LEU A 655 -10.90 -6.35 17.99
N TRP A 656 -9.92 -5.82 18.73
CA TRP A 656 -8.50 -6.16 18.55
C TRP A 656 -8.21 -7.59 18.99
N PHE A 657 -8.66 -8.00 20.18
CA PHE A 657 -8.56 -9.41 20.60
C PHE A 657 -9.32 -10.34 19.64
N GLY A 658 -10.50 -9.92 19.19
CA GLY A 658 -11.37 -10.64 18.28
C GLY A 658 -10.74 -10.93 16.92
N THR A 659 -9.97 -9.99 16.36
CA THR A 659 -9.19 -10.26 15.12
C THR A 659 -8.22 -11.42 15.30
N GLY A 660 -7.56 -11.49 16.46
CA GLY A 660 -6.69 -12.61 16.84
C GLY A 660 -7.46 -13.91 17.02
N MET A 661 -8.57 -13.87 17.74
CA MET A 661 -9.45 -15.03 17.95
C MET A 661 -10.00 -15.57 16.62
N ALA A 662 -10.30 -14.69 15.65
CA ALA A 662 -10.75 -15.08 14.32
C ALA A 662 -9.64 -15.81 13.54
N LEU A 663 -8.39 -15.33 13.63
CA LEU A 663 -7.23 -16.02 13.07
C LEU A 663 -7.04 -17.40 13.73
N ALA A 664 -7.25 -17.50 15.05
CA ALA A 664 -7.20 -18.76 15.78
C ALA A 664 -8.23 -19.77 15.24
N VAL A 665 -9.50 -19.34 15.09
CA VAL A 665 -10.57 -20.17 14.52
C VAL A 665 -10.25 -20.56 13.08
N GLY A 666 -9.79 -19.63 12.24
CA GLY A 666 -9.40 -19.92 10.86
C GLY A 666 -8.27 -20.96 10.77
N SER A 667 -7.26 -20.82 11.63
CA SER A 667 -6.11 -21.75 11.67
C SER A 667 -6.52 -23.16 12.13
N ALA A 668 -7.48 -23.27 13.06
CA ALA A 668 -8.00 -24.55 13.53
C ALA A 668 -8.97 -25.17 12.51
N TRP A 669 -9.84 -24.37 11.89
CA TRP A 669 -10.76 -24.83 10.85
C TRP A 669 -10.03 -25.35 9.61
N ALA A 670 -8.91 -24.74 9.22
CA ALA A 670 -8.05 -25.20 8.13
C ALA A 670 -7.46 -26.61 8.33
N ALA A 671 -7.40 -27.11 9.57
CA ALA A 671 -6.99 -28.49 9.83
C ALA A 671 -8.06 -29.48 9.34
N ALA A 672 -9.34 -29.16 9.55
CA ALA A 672 -10.46 -30.05 9.32
C ALA A 672 -11.21 -29.83 7.98
N ASP A 673 -11.02 -28.70 7.29
CA ASP A 673 -11.78 -28.34 6.08
C ASP A 673 -10.89 -27.88 4.92
N ASP A 674 -11.07 -28.48 3.74
CA ASP A 674 -10.23 -28.23 2.56
C ASP A 674 -10.39 -26.81 2.01
N ARG A 675 -11.59 -26.22 2.06
CA ARG A 675 -11.83 -24.85 1.58
C ARG A 675 -11.18 -23.84 2.52
N ALA A 676 -11.32 -24.04 3.84
CA ALA A 676 -10.64 -23.23 4.84
C ALA A 676 -9.11 -23.34 4.70
N ARG A 677 -8.60 -24.56 4.45
CA ARG A 677 -7.18 -24.80 4.19
C ARG A 677 -6.69 -24.08 2.95
N ALA A 678 -7.43 -24.13 1.85
CA ALA A 678 -7.10 -23.44 0.61
C ALA A 678 -7.06 -21.92 0.79
N PHE A 679 -8.03 -21.35 1.53
CA PHE A 679 -8.06 -19.93 1.86
C PHE A 679 -6.86 -19.51 2.71
N CYS A 680 -6.59 -20.22 3.82
CA CYS A 680 -5.47 -19.92 4.71
C CYS A 680 -4.13 -20.04 3.97
N ALA A 681 -3.97 -21.07 3.12
CA ALA A 681 -2.79 -21.22 2.28
C ALA A 681 -2.65 -20.09 1.25
N ALA A 682 -3.75 -19.58 0.68
CA ALA A 682 -3.71 -18.44 -0.23
C ALA A 682 -3.24 -17.15 0.45
N VAL A 683 -3.67 -16.91 1.69
CA VAL A 683 -3.21 -15.78 2.52
C VAL A 683 -1.73 -15.96 2.89
N ALA A 684 -1.32 -17.14 3.37
CA ALA A 684 0.06 -17.42 3.74
C ALA A 684 1.04 -17.32 2.55
N ARG A 685 0.59 -17.62 1.32
CA ARG A 685 1.39 -17.46 0.08
C ARG A 685 1.50 -16.03 -0.43
N ARG A 686 0.71 -15.09 0.10
CA ARG A 686 0.69 -13.68 -0.35
C ARG A 686 0.94 -12.69 0.82
N PRO A 687 2.04 -12.85 1.59
CA PRO A 687 2.32 -12.00 2.75
C PRO A 687 2.42 -10.53 2.38
N LEU A 688 3.00 -10.19 1.22
CA LEU A 688 3.09 -8.81 0.75
C LEU A 688 1.72 -8.15 0.54
N LEU A 689 0.71 -8.89 0.07
CA LEU A 689 -0.63 -8.33 -0.10
C LEU A 689 -1.26 -8.03 1.27
N SER A 690 -1.13 -8.96 2.22
CA SER A 690 -1.63 -8.75 3.58
C SER A 690 -0.90 -7.60 4.27
N TRP A 691 0.43 -7.56 4.22
CA TRP A 691 1.20 -6.47 4.81
C TRP A 691 0.95 -5.13 4.14
N ALA A 692 0.66 -5.11 2.84
CA ALA A 692 0.28 -3.88 2.18
C ALA A 692 -1.11 -3.38 2.62
N ILE A 693 -2.07 -4.28 2.87
CA ILE A 693 -3.35 -3.90 3.50
C ILE A 693 -3.11 -3.35 4.91
N ALA A 694 -2.25 -3.99 5.70
CA ALA A 694 -1.89 -3.49 7.03
C ALA A 694 -1.18 -2.12 6.97
N ALA A 695 -0.28 -1.93 6.01
CA ALA A 695 0.40 -0.67 5.75
C ALA A 695 -0.57 0.42 5.29
N ILE A 696 -1.56 0.10 4.46
CA ILE A 696 -2.63 1.05 4.10
C ILE A 696 -3.45 1.42 5.32
N ALA A 697 -3.87 0.44 6.13
CA ALA A 697 -4.62 0.71 7.35
C ALA A 697 -3.82 1.59 8.32
N PHE A 698 -2.51 1.38 8.42
CA PHE A 698 -1.61 2.22 9.20
C PHE A 698 -1.40 3.61 8.61
N ALA A 699 -1.24 3.71 7.30
CA ALA A 699 -1.13 4.96 6.58
C ALA A 699 -2.39 5.82 6.78
N VAL A 700 -3.58 5.25 6.53
CA VAL A 700 -4.87 5.91 6.78
C VAL A 700 -5.03 6.24 8.25
N GLY A 701 -4.62 5.32 9.14
CA GLY A 701 -4.61 5.50 10.58
C GLY A 701 -3.67 6.60 11.08
N SER A 702 -2.67 6.95 10.27
CA SER A 702 -1.70 8.01 10.54
C SER A 702 -2.09 9.37 9.96
N THR A 703 -3.34 9.51 9.50
CA THR A 703 -3.91 10.79 9.08
C THR A 703 -4.78 11.37 10.21
N PRO A 704 -5.23 12.64 10.09
CA PRO A 704 -6.21 13.21 11.01
C PRO A 704 -7.54 12.43 11.14
N LEU A 705 -7.80 11.41 10.31
CA LEU A 705 -9.00 10.55 10.41
C LEU A 705 -9.11 9.80 11.75
N THR A 706 -8.00 9.56 12.42
CA THR A 706 -7.97 8.94 13.76
C THR A 706 -7.81 9.97 14.88
N GLY A 707 -7.97 11.24 14.53
CA GLY A 707 -7.94 12.39 15.41
C GLY A 707 -6.62 13.14 15.50
N PRO A 708 -6.56 14.19 16.33
CA PRO A 708 -5.35 14.98 16.56
C PRO A 708 -4.16 14.14 17.07
N LEU A 709 -2.96 14.71 16.90
CA LEU A 709 -1.70 14.18 17.45
C LEU A 709 -1.58 14.37 18.97
N HIS A 710 -2.34 15.31 19.54
CA HIS A 710 -2.30 15.68 20.95
C HIS A 710 -3.41 15.00 21.77
N LEU A 711 -3.17 14.89 23.07
CA LEU A 711 -4.06 14.31 24.07
C LEU A 711 -5.27 15.23 24.30
N GLY A 712 -6.22 15.24 23.37
CA GLY A 712 -7.53 15.86 23.50
C GLY A 712 -8.67 14.83 23.44
N ALA A 713 -9.86 15.19 23.90
CA ALA A 713 -11.04 14.35 23.78
C ALA A 713 -11.37 14.12 22.29
N LEU A 714 -11.29 12.86 21.85
CA LEU A 714 -11.61 12.47 20.48
C LEU A 714 -13.14 12.38 20.31
N PRO A 715 -13.72 12.90 19.21
CA PRO A 715 -15.05 12.51 18.78
C PRO A 715 -15.17 10.98 18.62
N ALA A 716 -16.35 10.43 18.89
CA ALA A 716 -16.64 9.01 18.75
C ALA A 716 -16.31 8.44 17.36
N THR A 717 -16.43 9.26 16.31
CA THR A 717 -16.08 8.91 14.92
C THR A 717 -14.60 8.64 14.73
N GLU A 718 -13.72 9.46 15.30
CA GLU A 718 -12.27 9.29 15.24
C GLU A 718 -11.83 8.08 16.06
N GLY A 719 -12.39 7.91 17.26
CA GLY A 719 -12.13 6.76 18.13
C GLY A 719 -12.52 5.42 17.50
N THR A 720 -13.70 5.35 16.87
CA THR A 720 -14.16 4.15 16.14
C THR A 720 -13.36 3.89 14.88
N THR A 721 -13.05 4.93 14.10
CA THR A 721 -12.18 4.83 12.91
C THR A 721 -10.83 4.25 13.28
N LYS A 722 -10.22 4.76 14.36
CA LYS A 722 -8.95 4.26 14.91
C LYS A 722 -9.04 2.80 15.34
N ALA A 723 -10.10 2.42 16.07
CA ALA A 723 -10.30 1.04 16.50
C ALA A 723 -10.37 0.07 15.31
N VAL A 724 -11.10 0.43 14.26
CA VAL A 724 -11.21 -0.38 13.04
C VAL A 724 -9.88 -0.48 12.30
N LEU A 725 -9.20 0.64 12.04
CA LEU A 725 -7.94 0.65 11.29
C LEU A 725 -6.85 -0.14 12.01
N TRP A 726 -6.75 -0.03 13.33
CA TRP A 726 -5.82 -0.82 14.14
C TRP A 726 -6.18 -2.31 14.20
N GLY A 727 -7.46 -2.65 14.23
CA GLY A 727 -7.91 -4.04 14.06
C GLY A 727 -7.52 -4.61 12.69
N VAL A 728 -7.71 -3.86 11.61
CA VAL A 728 -7.32 -4.26 10.25
C VAL A 728 -5.80 -4.40 10.13
N ALA A 729 -5.03 -3.43 10.66
CA ALA A 729 -3.57 -3.47 10.66
C ALA A 729 -3.05 -4.72 11.40
N GLY A 730 -3.54 -4.98 12.61
CA GLY A 730 -3.19 -6.17 13.39
C GLY A 730 -3.56 -7.47 12.67
N LEU A 731 -4.81 -7.58 12.17
CA LEU A 731 -5.30 -8.76 11.46
C LEU A 731 -4.41 -9.12 10.27
N PHE A 732 -4.17 -8.17 9.36
CA PHE A 732 -3.45 -8.43 8.12
C PHE A 732 -1.93 -8.50 8.29
N LEU A 733 -1.37 -7.87 9.33
CA LEU A 733 0.04 -8.06 9.67
C LEU A 733 0.30 -9.49 10.19
N VAL A 734 -0.59 -9.99 11.06
CA VAL A 734 -0.44 -11.28 11.74
C VAL A 734 -0.90 -12.47 10.88
N ALA A 735 -1.91 -12.28 10.01
CA ALA A 735 -2.54 -13.38 9.25
C ALA A 735 -1.56 -14.28 8.48
N PRO A 736 -0.56 -13.76 7.72
CA PRO A 736 0.37 -14.63 7.00
C PRO A 736 1.17 -15.53 7.94
N SER A 737 1.67 -15.00 9.06
CA SER A 737 2.37 -15.79 10.08
C SER A 737 1.43 -16.79 10.73
N ALA A 738 0.21 -16.39 11.08
CA ALA A 738 -0.80 -17.24 11.73
C ALA A 738 -1.18 -18.48 10.90
N PHE A 739 -1.20 -18.36 9.57
CA PHE A 739 -1.58 -19.43 8.65
C PHE A 739 -0.40 -20.19 8.01
N THR A 740 0.84 -19.75 8.26
CA THR A 740 2.02 -20.42 7.72
C THR A 740 2.27 -21.74 8.46
N THR A 741 2.30 -22.85 7.72
CA THR A 741 2.51 -24.21 8.24
C THR A 741 3.92 -24.77 7.95
N GLY A 742 4.84 -23.98 7.39
CA GLY A 742 6.18 -24.45 7.03
C GLY A 742 7.28 -23.38 7.13
N ARG A 743 8.55 -23.81 7.16
CA ARG A 743 9.75 -22.96 7.34
C ARG A 743 10.10 -22.06 6.14
N ARG A 744 9.43 -22.22 4.99
CA ARG A 744 9.73 -21.51 3.74
C ARG A 744 8.61 -20.55 3.39
N GLY A 745 8.71 -19.32 3.90
CA GLY A 745 7.80 -18.23 3.58
C GLY A 745 8.43 -16.89 3.92
N LEU A 746 8.08 -15.83 3.19
CA LEU A 746 8.61 -14.48 3.41
C LEU A 746 8.36 -14.01 4.86
N SER A 747 7.24 -14.38 5.47
CA SER A 747 6.93 -14.06 6.87
C SER A 747 7.96 -14.62 7.85
N THR A 748 8.33 -15.90 7.67
CA THR A 748 9.37 -16.56 8.49
C THR A 748 10.76 -15.99 8.20
N LEU A 749 11.03 -15.59 6.95
CA LEU A 749 12.32 -14.99 6.60
C LEU A 749 12.49 -13.58 7.21
N VAL A 750 11.43 -12.78 7.20
CA VAL A 750 11.44 -11.42 7.73
C VAL A 750 11.38 -11.42 9.26
N PHE A 751 10.41 -12.11 9.86
CA PHE A 751 10.17 -12.06 11.30
C PHE A 751 10.82 -13.20 12.09
N GLY A 752 11.17 -14.32 11.45
CA GLY A 752 11.76 -15.49 12.10
C GLY A 752 13.30 -15.52 12.09
N ASN A 753 13.96 -14.42 11.73
CA ASN A 753 15.42 -14.35 11.81
C ASN A 753 15.90 -14.28 13.27
N ALA A 754 17.15 -14.67 13.53
CA ALA A 754 17.67 -14.83 14.90
C ALA A 754 17.62 -13.55 15.75
N VAL A 755 17.88 -12.39 15.13
CA VAL A 755 17.87 -11.08 15.81
C VAL A 755 16.45 -10.72 16.22
N VAL A 756 15.53 -10.73 15.25
CA VAL A 756 14.12 -10.37 15.48
C VAL A 756 13.45 -11.38 16.42
N GLY A 757 13.78 -12.66 16.32
CA GLY A 757 13.32 -13.69 17.26
C GLY A 757 13.85 -13.48 18.68
N TYR A 758 15.09 -13.00 18.87
CA TYR A 758 15.59 -12.64 20.20
C TYR A 758 14.87 -11.42 20.77
N LEU A 759 14.71 -10.36 19.99
CA LEU A 759 13.92 -9.19 20.37
C LEU A 759 12.48 -9.56 20.72
N GLY A 760 11.91 -10.55 20.02
CA GLY A 760 10.58 -11.09 20.28
C GLY A 760 10.47 -11.77 21.64
N ARG A 761 11.50 -12.50 22.06
CA ARG A 761 11.54 -13.15 23.38
C ARG A 761 11.60 -12.17 24.53
N ILE A 762 12.33 -11.05 24.36
CA ILE A 762 12.47 -10.00 25.39
C ILE A 762 11.45 -8.86 25.25
N SER A 763 10.52 -8.97 24.29
CA SER A 763 9.55 -7.90 23.95
C SER A 763 8.69 -7.44 25.12
N TYR A 764 8.40 -8.34 26.07
CA TYR A 764 7.68 -7.98 27.29
C TYR A 764 8.50 -7.02 28.17
N GLY A 765 9.78 -7.32 28.42
CA GLY A 765 10.69 -6.41 29.11
C GLY A 765 10.88 -5.07 28.37
N ILE A 766 10.92 -5.08 27.03
CA ILE A 766 11.01 -3.85 26.23
C ILE A 766 9.81 -2.94 26.52
N PHE A 767 8.61 -3.52 26.53
CA PHE A 767 7.39 -2.80 26.84
C PHE A 767 7.37 -2.28 28.29
N LEU A 768 7.86 -3.07 29.26
CA LEU A 768 7.82 -2.69 30.67
C LEU A 768 8.77 -1.53 31.00
N TRP A 769 10.04 -1.60 30.59
CA TRP A 769 11.08 -0.67 31.06
C TRP A 769 11.08 0.71 30.40
N GLN A 770 10.40 0.87 29.26
CA GLN A 770 10.52 2.06 28.41
C GLN A 770 10.37 3.39 29.16
N PHE A 771 9.33 3.54 30.00
CA PHE A 771 9.10 4.81 30.70
C PHE A 771 10.07 5.02 31.85
N VAL A 772 10.48 3.97 32.57
CA VAL A 772 11.52 4.07 33.60
C VAL A 772 12.84 4.60 33.01
N VAL A 773 13.22 4.13 31.81
CA VAL A 773 14.42 4.61 31.12
C VAL A 773 14.24 6.04 30.60
N ILE A 774 13.08 6.36 30.03
CA ILE A 774 12.78 7.71 29.52
C ILE A 774 12.83 8.74 30.66
N TYR A 775 12.12 8.50 31.77
CA TYR A 775 12.15 9.41 32.93
C TYR A 775 13.52 9.47 33.57
N GLY A 776 14.20 8.33 33.72
CA GLY A 776 15.58 8.31 34.25
C GLY A 776 16.54 9.16 33.43
N TYR A 777 16.42 9.16 32.09
CA TYR A 777 17.21 10.06 31.23
C TYR A 777 16.92 11.53 31.52
N TYR A 778 15.65 11.93 31.64
CA TYR A 778 15.28 13.32 31.90
C TYR A 778 15.70 13.78 33.30
N GLU A 779 15.55 12.95 34.33
CA GLU A 779 16.02 13.28 35.69
C GLU A 779 17.55 13.40 35.76
N LEU A 780 18.29 12.52 35.06
CA LEU A 780 19.76 12.57 35.06
C LEU A 780 20.32 13.75 34.26
N THR A 781 19.63 14.18 33.20
CA THR A 781 20.10 15.26 32.33
C THR A 781 19.57 16.65 32.72
N GLY A 782 18.56 16.71 33.58
CA GLY A 782 17.87 17.96 33.94
C GLY A 782 17.04 18.57 32.81
N ASN A 783 16.85 17.84 31.70
CA ASN A 783 16.03 18.29 30.57
C ASN A 783 14.53 18.16 30.90
N GLU A 784 13.70 19.03 30.31
CA GLU A 784 12.25 18.93 30.47
C GLU A 784 11.68 17.70 29.73
N VAL A 785 10.86 16.92 30.45
CA VAL A 785 10.25 15.65 29.98
C VAL A 785 9.26 15.86 28.82
N TYR A 786 8.72 17.07 28.69
CA TYR A 786 7.71 17.43 27.69
C TYR A 786 8.24 18.53 26.79
N PHE A 787 8.18 18.31 25.47
CA PHE A 787 8.51 19.31 24.43
C PHE A 787 9.97 19.81 24.41
N GLY A 788 10.89 19.16 25.14
CA GLY A 788 12.32 19.52 25.18
C GLY A 788 13.13 19.23 23.91
N GLY A 789 12.51 18.70 22.84
CA GLY A 789 13.18 18.33 21.60
C GLY A 789 14.05 17.06 21.71
N GLY A 790 14.99 16.87 20.76
CA GLY A 790 16.00 15.81 20.86
C GLY A 790 15.55 14.37 20.56
N PHE A 791 14.49 14.17 19.75
CA PHE A 791 13.91 12.85 19.41
C PHE A 791 14.96 11.74 19.14
N ALA A 792 15.94 12.00 18.28
CA ALA A 792 16.95 11.00 17.92
C ALA A 792 17.80 10.57 19.12
N THR A 793 18.21 11.52 19.96
CA THR A 793 19.01 11.27 21.16
C THR A 793 18.20 10.48 22.19
N VAL A 794 16.99 10.93 22.50
CA VAL A 794 16.11 10.26 23.47
C VAL A 794 15.74 8.86 22.97
N LEU A 795 15.47 8.69 21.67
CA LEU A 795 15.17 7.38 21.09
C LEU A 795 16.38 6.44 21.20
N ALA A 796 17.59 6.92 20.93
CA ALA A 796 18.80 6.12 21.03
C ALA A 796 19.05 5.67 22.46
N VAL A 797 18.96 6.58 23.44
CA VAL A 797 19.14 6.28 24.86
C VAL A 797 18.04 5.35 25.36
N ALA A 798 16.78 5.67 25.08
CA ALA A 798 15.64 4.88 25.50
C ALA A 798 15.69 3.48 24.89
N ALA A 799 16.01 3.33 23.61
CA ALA A 799 16.16 2.03 22.96
C ALA A 799 17.31 1.22 23.58
N ALA A 800 18.50 1.81 23.74
CA ALA A 800 19.65 1.11 24.30
C ALA A 800 19.41 0.67 25.76
N GLY A 801 18.94 1.59 26.61
CA GLY A 801 18.66 1.31 28.02
C GLY A 801 17.54 0.29 28.20
N THR A 802 16.45 0.44 27.44
CA THR A 802 15.31 -0.48 27.51
C THR A 802 15.68 -1.88 27.02
N LEU A 803 16.43 -1.99 25.92
CA LEU A 803 16.90 -3.29 25.42
C LEU A 803 17.84 -3.99 26.42
N ALA A 804 18.74 -3.24 27.05
CA ALA A 804 19.66 -3.79 28.06
C ALA A 804 18.89 -4.30 29.30
N LEU A 805 17.98 -3.49 29.84
CA LEU A 805 17.17 -3.88 31.01
C LEU A 805 16.21 -5.02 30.67
N ALA A 806 15.59 -5.01 29.49
CA ALA A 806 14.73 -6.10 29.02
C ALA A 806 15.49 -7.42 28.88
N ALA A 807 16.71 -7.40 28.33
CA ALA A 807 17.56 -8.58 28.25
C ALA A 807 17.93 -9.11 29.64
N LEU A 808 18.28 -8.20 30.57
CA LEU A 808 18.62 -8.55 31.94
C LEU A 808 17.43 -9.18 32.68
N THR A 809 16.27 -8.54 32.68
CA THR A 809 15.08 -9.06 33.36
C THR A 809 14.56 -10.33 32.71
N TYR A 810 14.69 -10.48 31.40
CA TYR A 810 14.32 -11.72 30.72
C TYR A 810 15.12 -12.92 31.26
N HIS A 811 16.44 -12.76 31.41
CA HIS A 811 17.32 -13.83 31.86
C HIS A 811 17.25 -14.08 33.37
N LEU A 812 17.12 -13.02 34.17
CA LEU A 812 17.17 -13.10 35.63
C LEU A 812 15.80 -13.33 36.29
N VAL A 813 14.71 -12.89 35.66
CA VAL A 813 13.37 -12.90 36.27
C VAL A 813 12.39 -13.70 35.40
N GLU A 814 12.12 -13.25 34.18
CA GLU A 814 11.04 -13.83 33.37
C GLU A 814 11.27 -15.31 33.08
N ARG A 815 12.47 -15.68 32.60
CA ARG A 815 12.78 -17.07 32.23
C ARG A 815 12.70 -18.05 33.42
N PRO A 816 13.28 -17.78 34.60
CA PRO A 816 13.08 -18.61 35.78
C PRO A 816 11.61 -18.79 36.16
N PHE A 817 10.82 -17.72 36.22
CA PHE A 817 9.40 -17.82 36.59
C PHE A 817 8.56 -18.52 35.51
N HIS A 818 8.90 -18.39 34.23
CA HIS A 818 8.29 -19.19 33.15
C HIS A 818 8.54 -20.70 33.28
N GLN A 819 9.70 -21.09 33.83
CA GLN A 819 10.02 -22.50 34.08
C GLN A 819 9.28 -22.99 35.32
N LEU A 820 9.24 -22.20 36.39
CA LEU A 820 8.50 -22.50 37.61
C LEU A 820 7.00 -22.67 37.33
N GLY A 821 6.38 -21.76 36.58
CA GLY A 821 4.95 -21.87 36.23
C GLY A 821 4.64 -23.11 35.38
N ARG A 822 5.59 -23.59 34.56
CA ARG A 822 5.44 -24.87 33.86
C ARG A 822 5.49 -26.04 34.84
N ALA A 823 6.50 -26.08 35.71
CA ALA A 823 6.65 -27.10 36.75
C ALA A 823 5.38 -27.24 37.63
N VAL A 824 4.86 -26.11 38.12
CA VAL A 824 3.65 -26.06 38.96
C VAL A 824 2.41 -26.57 38.23
N THR A 825 2.26 -26.26 36.94
CA THR A 825 1.05 -26.64 36.19
C THR A 825 1.11 -28.01 35.53
N THR A 826 2.28 -28.66 35.49
CA THR A 826 2.43 -30.03 34.97
C THR A 826 2.79 -31.06 36.05
N GLY A 827 2.89 -30.65 37.32
CA GLY A 827 3.28 -31.53 38.43
C GLY A 827 4.71 -32.08 38.36
N ALA A 828 5.58 -31.48 37.54
CA ALA A 828 6.95 -31.93 37.33
C ALA A 828 7.91 -31.08 38.19
N ALA A 829 8.78 -31.71 38.99
CA ALA A 829 9.76 -31.00 39.80
C ALA A 829 10.68 -30.12 38.93
N PRO A 830 11.01 -28.88 39.35
CA PRO A 830 11.90 -28.02 38.59
C PRO A 830 13.28 -28.65 38.47
N VAL A 831 13.77 -28.82 37.23
CA VAL A 831 15.11 -29.35 36.95
C VAL A 831 16.16 -28.35 37.46
N THR A 832 16.72 -28.62 38.64
CA THR A 832 17.91 -27.95 39.13
C THR A 832 19.09 -28.38 38.26
N ARG A 833 19.64 -27.44 37.48
CA ARG A 833 20.97 -27.64 36.88
C ARG A 833 21.98 -27.64 38.02
N SER A 834 22.52 -28.81 38.35
CA SER A 834 23.74 -28.91 39.13
C SER A 834 24.85 -28.20 38.37
N VAL A 835 25.41 -27.15 38.96
CA VAL A 835 26.68 -26.58 38.52
C VAL A 835 27.75 -27.50 39.11
N SER A 836 28.25 -28.44 38.31
CA SER A 836 29.54 -29.08 38.61
C SER A 836 30.64 -28.08 38.28
N ARG A 837 31.48 -27.82 39.29
CA ARG A 837 32.66 -26.95 39.23
C ARG A 837 33.63 -27.31 38.11
#